data_AF-A0A934K674-F1
#
_entry.id   AF-A0A934K674-F1
#
_cell.length_a   1.000
_cell.length_b   1.000
_cell.length_c   1.000
_cell.angle_alpha   90.00
_cell.angle_beta   90.00
_cell.angle_gamma   90.00
#
_symmetry.space_group_name_H-M   'P 1'
#
loop_
_entity.id
_entity.type
_entity.pdbx_description
1 polymer ?
#
loop_
_entity_poly.entity_id
_entity_poly.type
_entity_poly.pdbx_seq_one_letter_code
_entity_poly.pdbx_strand_id
1 'polypeptide(L)'
;MSDGLTAGFDLCLEIDDDLLSGAVSSLRAQTIPPLPLALPGSGAATGTLTLVAESIILRAALPSPSVNLIFGFLDSALQLDRPGQAPSHAGSLRGALHIGPLTVVLNDRPNRQKVLGLEVPDGVDVQLSFQAGASRQAVQRLLESYQAGFGDLQAGVAAVVRALLPTLLASGDLSPLAFQMTGDEIGSLTPLQFLGVDLATVPATSQQPGVLCVLGTLLPRPASRPDPAAKTLAGLQHPHRVAIEIAPQAARELIICPALPGAVGVSPPQGLSGWPALHHWLHATLPPLCGVGDGLTIPTDEVDARLRFVSFDFREGAIRFSGVADGQKTGGSATATFDADISVGVASGQVSVSGQLVDFHVTVTIDWWVSFLLGLAIPFFGGVFTAEGIRNLMEQKVAGQVVDRLKSGLSSLTVDLSGVAGDLTIETAEVRPDGILVQGTVPRPAPPPLREPEVIARVVGEREMGYEESEPLQETGVGCMEGTYTYRVHRSSVEKRIAATVSYMTPPFTYIWTVGGQPIEGASPYLGVNTDSALMWTLDAGGQVLKLMNIYRRASFAVEVSCRAVDVNGIEAQSPTILVQYQVVSREYGPEYTQRLRACLQGLLKDLGRGPVEGPLPRPPAGDRTGLRDLVDIYLAAHARGIGVSWLENATRASAVFATRSRFRARPDLPR
;
A
#
# COMPACT_ATOMS: atom_id res chain seq x y z
N MET A 1 -38.42 11.50 -2.48
CA MET A 1 -37.01 11.13 -2.17
C MET A 1 -36.20 11.52 -3.40
N SER A 2 -34.94 11.90 -3.25
CA SER A 2 -34.10 12.39 -4.37
C SER A 2 -33.69 11.23 -5.29
N ASP A 3 -34.68 10.63 -5.94
CA ASP A 3 -34.56 9.43 -6.78
C ASP A 3 -33.51 9.60 -7.88
N GLY A 4 -33.19 10.84 -8.25
CA GLY A 4 -32.20 11.18 -9.25
C GLY A 4 -30.76 10.85 -8.86
N LEU A 5 -30.22 11.35 -7.75
CA LEU A 5 -28.76 11.32 -7.54
C LEU A 5 -28.24 9.99 -6.97
N THR A 6 -28.92 9.46 -5.96
CA THR A 6 -28.49 8.23 -5.27
C THR A 6 -29.29 7.01 -5.67
N ALA A 7 -30.18 7.10 -6.66
CA ALA A 7 -31.02 5.97 -7.10
C ALA A 7 -31.91 5.40 -5.96
N GLY A 8 -32.25 6.25 -4.98
CA GLY A 8 -32.98 5.86 -3.77
C GLY A 8 -32.13 5.24 -2.65
N PHE A 9 -30.80 5.26 -2.77
CA PHE A 9 -29.87 4.87 -1.70
C PHE A 9 -29.56 6.06 -0.77
N ASP A 10 -29.02 5.78 0.43
CA ASP A 10 -28.68 6.80 1.42
C ASP A 10 -27.40 7.56 1.06
N LEU A 11 -26.49 6.88 0.37
CA LEU A 11 -25.18 7.40 -0.01
C LEU A 11 -24.76 6.86 -1.37
N CYS A 12 -24.07 7.68 -2.16
CA CYS A 12 -23.34 7.23 -3.33
C CYS A 12 -21.88 7.69 -3.24
N LEU A 13 -20.95 6.75 -3.30
CA LEU A 13 -19.51 7.01 -3.42
C LEU A 13 -19.09 6.79 -4.87
N GLU A 14 -18.72 7.86 -5.56
CA GLU A 14 -18.15 7.81 -6.90
C GLU A 14 -16.63 7.71 -6.85
N ILE A 15 -16.09 6.82 -7.69
CA ILE A 15 -14.67 6.51 -7.80
C ILE A 15 -14.26 6.66 -9.26
N ASP A 16 -13.24 7.46 -9.53
CA ASP A 16 -12.71 7.65 -10.88
C ASP A 16 -11.86 6.46 -11.36
N ASP A 17 -11.62 6.41 -12.68
CA ASP A 17 -10.78 5.38 -13.32
C ASP A 17 -9.35 5.36 -12.76
N ASP A 18 -8.82 6.51 -12.32
CA ASP A 18 -7.45 6.64 -11.81
C ASP A 18 -7.30 5.94 -10.45
N LEU A 19 -8.27 6.09 -9.55
CA LEU A 19 -8.32 5.45 -8.25
C LEU A 19 -8.63 3.96 -8.37
N LEU A 20 -9.55 3.58 -9.27
CA LEU A 20 -9.78 2.18 -9.64
C LEU A 20 -8.50 1.52 -10.14
N SER A 21 -7.74 2.20 -11.00
CA SER A 21 -6.45 1.71 -11.50
C SER A 21 -5.39 1.61 -10.40
N GLY A 22 -5.40 2.50 -9.40
CA GLY A 22 -4.57 2.37 -8.20
C GLY A 22 -4.85 1.08 -7.42
N ALA A 23 -6.13 0.67 -7.36
CA ALA A 23 -6.51 -0.57 -6.69
C ALA A 23 -6.05 -1.84 -7.43
N VAL A 24 -5.77 -1.75 -8.74
CA VAL A 24 -5.22 -2.87 -9.53
C VAL A 24 -3.86 -3.34 -9.04
N SER A 25 -3.12 -2.48 -8.32
CA SER A 25 -1.85 -2.88 -7.71
C SER A 25 -1.97 -4.08 -6.77
N SER A 26 -3.15 -4.37 -6.21
CA SER A 26 -3.40 -5.58 -5.41
C SER A 26 -3.60 -6.86 -6.25
N LEU A 27 -3.86 -6.74 -7.55
CA LEU A 27 -4.03 -7.89 -8.43
C LEU A 27 -2.68 -8.57 -8.70
N ARG A 28 -2.68 -9.91 -8.70
CA ARG A 28 -1.52 -10.72 -9.12
C ARG A 28 -1.17 -10.56 -10.60
N ALA A 29 -1.95 -9.78 -11.35
CA ALA A 29 -1.80 -9.53 -12.77
C ALA A 29 -0.62 -8.62 -13.15
N GLN A 30 0.22 -8.20 -12.20
CA GLN A 30 1.42 -7.39 -12.50
C GLN A 30 2.43 -8.09 -13.41
N THR A 31 2.37 -9.41 -13.49
CA THR A 31 3.17 -10.21 -14.43
C THR A 31 2.25 -11.16 -15.17
N ILE A 32 2.03 -10.92 -16.47
CA ILE A 32 1.39 -11.89 -17.36
C ILE A 32 2.44 -12.96 -17.67
N PRO A 33 2.21 -14.24 -17.33
CA PRO A 33 3.15 -15.29 -17.72
C PRO A 33 3.24 -15.34 -19.25
N PRO A 34 4.39 -15.76 -19.82
CA PRO A 34 4.53 -15.91 -21.26
C PRO A 34 3.36 -16.73 -21.83
N LEU A 35 2.67 -16.18 -22.83
CA LEU A 35 1.44 -16.73 -23.36
C LEU A 35 1.78 -17.78 -24.44
N PRO A 36 1.55 -19.08 -24.20
CA PRO A 36 1.80 -20.09 -25.23
C PRO A 36 0.76 -19.94 -26.34
N LEU A 37 1.20 -19.64 -27.55
CA LEU A 37 0.34 -19.41 -28.70
C LEU A 37 0.25 -20.66 -29.58
N ALA A 38 -0.96 -20.94 -30.06
CA ALA A 38 -1.20 -21.80 -31.22
C ALA A 38 -1.95 -20.95 -32.25
N LEU A 39 -1.33 -20.70 -33.41
CA LEU A 39 -1.94 -19.87 -34.45
C LEU A 39 -2.90 -20.73 -35.29
N PRO A 40 -4.23 -20.46 -35.26
CA PRO A 40 -5.17 -21.17 -36.12
C PRO A 40 -4.78 -21.03 -37.59
N GLY A 41 -4.96 -22.08 -38.41
CA GLY A 41 -4.74 -22.02 -39.86
C GLY A 41 -3.28 -22.04 -40.35
N SER A 42 -2.29 -21.87 -39.46
CA SER A 42 -0.86 -21.67 -39.82
C SER A 42 -0.03 -22.96 -40.07
N GLY A 43 -0.66 -24.13 -40.13
CA GLY A 43 0.04 -25.41 -40.29
C GLY A 43 0.88 -25.82 -39.07
N ALA A 44 0.31 -25.69 -37.86
CA ALA A 44 0.91 -26.05 -36.57
C ALA A 44 2.02 -25.11 -36.06
N ALA A 45 2.01 -23.82 -36.41
CA ALA A 45 2.89 -22.86 -35.76
C ALA A 45 2.48 -22.67 -34.29
N THR A 46 3.41 -22.98 -33.40
CA THR A 46 3.29 -22.73 -31.95
C THR A 46 4.25 -21.63 -31.58
N GLY A 47 4.04 -20.94 -30.47
CA GLY A 47 4.97 -19.88 -30.08
C GLY A 47 4.70 -19.38 -28.68
N THR A 48 5.35 -18.27 -28.36
CA THR A 48 5.19 -17.60 -27.09
C THR A 48 5.10 -16.09 -27.30
N LEU A 49 4.11 -15.46 -26.69
CA LEU A 49 4.02 -13.99 -26.58
C LEU A 49 4.34 -13.59 -25.14
N THR A 50 5.44 -12.86 -24.97
CA THR A 50 5.83 -12.29 -23.68
C THR A 50 5.40 -10.83 -23.64
N LEU A 51 4.53 -10.49 -22.68
CA LEU A 51 4.06 -9.13 -22.45
C LEU A 51 4.72 -8.56 -21.20
N VAL A 52 5.47 -7.47 -21.35
CA VAL A 52 6.05 -6.72 -20.23
C VAL A 52 5.15 -5.52 -19.94
N ALA A 53 4.37 -5.62 -18.87
CA ALA A 53 3.40 -4.59 -18.50
C ALA A 53 4.12 -3.29 -18.09
N GLU A 54 3.76 -2.19 -18.73
CA GLU A 54 4.16 -0.83 -18.37
C GLU A 54 3.08 -0.18 -17.49
N SER A 55 1.81 -0.46 -17.81
CA SER A 55 0.67 0.12 -17.09
C SER A 55 -0.51 -0.85 -17.09
N ILE A 56 -1.31 -0.80 -16.03
CA ILE A 56 -2.58 -1.52 -15.96
C ILE A 56 -3.65 -0.52 -15.54
N ILE A 57 -4.68 -0.39 -16.38
CA ILE A 57 -5.75 0.58 -16.21
C ILE A 57 -7.08 -0.16 -16.14
N LEU A 58 -7.90 0.15 -15.15
CA LEU A 58 -9.32 -0.21 -15.16
C LEU A 58 -10.13 1.00 -15.61
N ARG A 59 -11.02 0.79 -16.58
CA ARG A 59 -11.96 1.81 -17.03
C ARG A 59 -13.38 1.31 -16.90
N ALA A 60 -14.30 2.11 -16.37
CA ALA A 60 -15.72 1.74 -16.35
C ALA A 60 -16.22 1.42 -17.78
N ALA A 61 -16.85 0.26 -17.94
CA ALA A 61 -17.49 -0.22 -19.17
C ALA A 61 -19.00 -0.11 -18.98
N LEU A 62 -19.67 0.61 -19.87
CA LEU A 62 -21.04 1.11 -19.67
C LEU A 62 -22.01 0.38 -20.60
N PRO A 63 -23.30 0.20 -20.23
CA PRO A 63 -24.00 0.76 -19.05
C PRO A 63 -24.07 -0.15 -17.81
N SER A 64 -23.50 -1.35 -17.86
CA SER A 64 -23.50 -2.30 -16.73
C SER A 64 -22.39 -1.99 -15.73
N PRO A 65 -22.47 -2.46 -14.46
CA PRO A 65 -21.38 -2.40 -13.49
C PRO A 65 -20.21 -3.30 -13.93
N SER A 66 -19.51 -2.85 -14.96
CA SER A 66 -18.44 -3.56 -15.62
C SER A 66 -17.25 -2.65 -15.83
N VAL A 67 -16.08 -3.24 -16.03
CA VAL A 67 -14.82 -2.53 -16.30
C VAL A 67 -14.06 -3.19 -17.44
N ASN A 68 -13.34 -2.38 -18.20
CA ASN A 68 -12.33 -2.83 -19.13
C ASN A 68 -10.96 -2.76 -18.46
N LEU A 69 -10.26 -3.88 -18.46
CA LEU A 69 -8.88 -4.00 -18.01
C LEU A 69 -7.96 -3.81 -19.21
N ILE A 70 -7.12 -2.79 -19.16
CA ILE A 70 -6.19 -2.43 -20.23
C ILE A 70 -4.77 -2.61 -19.71
N PHE A 71 -4.05 -3.56 -20.32
CA PHE A 71 -2.62 -3.76 -20.07
C PHE A 71 -1.82 -3.05 -21.16
N GLY A 72 -1.25 -1.90 -20.84
CA GLY A 72 -0.24 -1.27 -21.69
C GLY A 72 1.08 -2.02 -21.54
N PHE A 73 1.71 -2.37 -22.65
CA PHE A 73 2.98 -3.09 -22.64
C PHE A 73 4.04 -2.40 -23.50
N LEU A 74 5.27 -2.48 -22.99
CA LEU A 74 6.48 -1.97 -23.63
C LEU A 74 7.48 -3.13 -23.76
N ASP A 75 8.45 -3.03 -24.66
CA ASP A 75 9.56 -3.99 -24.81
C ASP A 75 9.16 -5.48 -24.77
N SER A 76 7.98 -5.77 -25.31
CA SER A 76 7.40 -7.11 -25.35
C SER A 76 7.93 -7.88 -26.55
N ALA A 77 7.69 -9.19 -26.61
CA ALA A 77 8.23 -10.01 -27.69
C ALA A 77 7.31 -11.16 -28.10
N LEU A 78 7.34 -11.46 -29.39
CA LEU A 78 6.63 -12.57 -30.02
C LEU A 78 7.66 -13.52 -30.63
N GLN A 79 7.67 -14.76 -30.17
CA GLN A 79 8.43 -15.85 -30.76
C GLN A 79 7.46 -16.86 -31.38
N LEU A 80 7.73 -17.28 -32.62
CA LEU A 80 7.00 -18.35 -33.29
C LEU A 80 7.98 -19.45 -33.71
N ASP A 81 7.55 -20.69 -33.51
CA ASP A 81 8.27 -21.91 -33.82
C ASP A 81 7.49 -22.72 -34.85
N ARG A 82 8.20 -23.27 -35.83
CA ARG A 82 7.65 -24.24 -36.79
C ARG A 82 8.56 -25.46 -36.82
N PRO A 83 8.01 -26.70 -36.81
CA PRO A 83 8.82 -27.90 -36.92
C PRO A 83 9.76 -27.84 -38.13
N GLY A 84 11.06 -28.02 -37.90
CA GLY A 84 12.08 -28.01 -38.95
C GLY A 84 12.57 -26.63 -39.39
N GLN A 85 12.15 -25.54 -38.73
CA GLN A 85 12.68 -24.19 -38.95
C GLN A 85 13.25 -23.61 -37.65
N ALA A 86 14.24 -22.71 -37.79
CA ALA A 86 14.74 -21.96 -36.64
C ALA A 86 13.64 -21.02 -36.09
N PRO A 87 13.57 -20.80 -34.77
CA PRO A 87 12.64 -19.86 -34.16
C PRO A 87 12.75 -18.48 -34.80
N SER A 88 11.62 -17.88 -35.14
CA SER A 88 11.57 -16.49 -35.59
C SER A 88 11.02 -15.61 -34.48
N HIS A 89 11.62 -14.44 -34.27
CA HIS A 89 11.28 -13.55 -33.17
C HIS A 89 11.03 -12.12 -33.65
N ALA A 90 10.12 -11.43 -32.97
CA ALA A 90 9.92 -9.99 -33.06
C ALA A 90 9.97 -9.41 -31.63
N GLY A 91 11.03 -8.67 -31.30
CA GLY A 91 11.23 -8.03 -30.00
C GLY A 91 10.93 -6.53 -30.00
N SER A 92 11.02 -5.90 -28.83
CA SER A 92 10.72 -4.47 -28.59
C SER A 92 9.34 -4.04 -29.11
N LEU A 93 8.33 -4.86 -28.82
CA LEU A 93 6.93 -4.61 -29.17
C LEU A 93 6.28 -3.67 -28.16
N ARG A 94 5.51 -2.70 -28.67
CA ARG A 94 4.72 -1.77 -27.86
C ARG A 94 3.26 -1.83 -28.27
N GLY A 95 2.36 -1.78 -27.30
CA GLY A 95 0.93 -1.94 -27.57
C GLY A 95 0.08 -1.98 -26.31
N ALA A 96 -1.15 -2.47 -26.49
CA ALA A 96 -2.09 -2.66 -25.40
C ALA A 96 -2.90 -3.95 -25.60
N LEU A 97 -3.15 -4.66 -24.50
CA LEU A 97 -4.10 -5.76 -24.42
C LEU A 97 -5.33 -5.27 -23.65
N HIS A 98 -6.45 -5.16 -24.35
CA HIS A 98 -7.74 -4.80 -23.79
C HIS A 98 -8.52 -6.08 -23.45
N ILE A 99 -9.04 -6.15 -22.24
CA ILE A 99 -9.82 -7.26 -21.73
C ILE A 99 -11.11 -6.70 -21.14
N GLY A 100 -12.26 -7.06 -21.68
CA GLY A 100 -13.54 -6.67 -21.11
C GLY A 100 -14.74 -6.88 -22.02
N PRO A 101 -15.95 -6.57 -21.54
CA PRO A 101 -16.24 -6.07 -20.20
C PRO A 101 -16.06 -7.16 -19.12
N LEU A 102 -15.41 -6.83 -18.00
CA LEU A 102 -15.36 -7.63 -16.77
C LEU A 102 -16.46 -7.16 -15.82
N THR A 103 -17.11 -8.05 -15.09
CA THR A 103 -18.16 -7.67 -14.13
C THR A 103 -17.52 -7.23 -12.81
N VAL A 104 -17.92 -6.08 -12.27
CA VAL A 104 -17.54 -5.69 -10.91
C VAL A 104 -18.55 -6.28 -9.94
N VAL A 105 -18.07 -6.99 -8.93
CA VAL A 105 -18.92 -7.63 -7.92
C VAL A 105 -18.52 -7.19 -6.51
N LEU A 106 -19.39 -7.47 -5.54
CA LEU A 106 -19.10 -7.28 -4.12
C LEU A 106 -18.86 -8.64 -3.47
N ASN A 107 -17.60 -8.93 -3.14
CA ASN A 107 -17.20 -10.15 -2.47
C ASN A 107 -17.30 -10.01 -0.96
N ASP A 108 -17.82 -11.02 -0.28
CA ASP A 108 -17.84 -11.08 1.18
C ASP A 108 -16.47 -11.45 1.74
N ARG A 109 -16.05 -10.74 2.78
CA ARG A 109 -14.82 -10.98 3.55
C ARG A 109 -15.15 -11.25 5.02
N PRO A 110 -14.22 -11.88 5.77
CA PRO A 110 -14.34 -12.01 7.22
C PRO A 110 -14.57 -10.64 7.88
N ASN A 111 -15.13 -10.64 9.09
CA ASN A 111 -15.43 -9.42 9.87
C ASN A 111 -16.50 -8.52 9.24
N ARG A 112 -17.47 -9.09 8.51
CA ARG A 112 -18.58 -8.35 7.90
C ARG A 112 -18.08 -7.23 6.98
N GLN A 113 -17.11 -7.55 6.13
CA GLN A 113 -16.59 -6.63 5.13
C GLN A 113 -17.07 -7.05 3.75
N LYS A 114 -17.40 -6.07 2.90
CA LYS A 114 -17.53 -6.27 1.45
C LYS A 114 -16.36 -5.62 0.75
N VAL A 115 -15.80 -6.27 -0.25
CA VAL A 115 -14.72 -5.72 -1.08
C VAL A 115 -15.13 -5.78 -2.55
N LEU A 116 -14.67 -4.81 -3.35
CA LEU A 116 -14.86 -4.88 -4.79
C LEU A 116 -14.04 -6.04 -5.36
N GLY A 117 -14.68 -6.87 -6.16
CA GLY A 117 -14.10 -7.97 -6.90
C GLY A 117 -14.28 -7.81 -8.40
N LEU A 118 -13.48 -8.52 -9.18
CA LEU A 118 -13.65 -8.66 -10.63
C LEU A 118 -14.02 -10.10 -10.98
N GLU A 119 -15.13 -10.27 -11.69
CA GLU A 119 -15.57 -11.53 -12.26
C GLU A 119 -15.47 -11.52 -13.78
N VAL A 120 -15.22 -12.71 -14.35
CA VAL A 120 -15.03 -12.92 -15.79
C VAL A 120 -16.35 -13.46 -16.36
N PRO A 121 -17.16 -12.65 -17.06
CA PRO A 121 -18.39 -13.14 -17.66
C PRO A 121 -18.14 -14.10 -18.84
N ASP A 122 -19.16 -14.92 -19.15
CA ASP A 122 -19.18 -15.72 -20.37
C ASP A 122 -19.23 -14.77 -21.59
N GLY A 123 -18.09 -14.65 -22.30
CA GLY A 123 -18.00 -13.79 -23.49
C GLY A 123 -17.11 -12.55 -23.36
N VAL A 124 -16.20 -12.50 -22.38
CA VAL A 124 -15.15 -11.46 -22.33
C VAL A 124 -14.43 -11.33 -23.68
N ASP A 125 -14.39 -10.12 -24.20
CA ASP A 125 -13.61 -9.79 -25.38
C ASP A 125 -12.16 -9.51 -24.99
N VAL A 126 -11.25 -9.97 -25.84
CA VAL A 126 -9.82 -9.76 -25.68
C VAL A 126 -9.30 -9.20 -26.99
N GLN A 127 -8.82 -7.96 -26.96
CA GLN A 127 -8.28 -7.26 -28.12
C GLN A 127 -6.82 -6.90 -27.90
N LEU A 128 -5.95 -7.36 -28.80
CA LEU A 128 -4.54 -7.04 -28.82
C LEU A 128 -4.32 -5.97 -29.87
N SER A 129 -3.67 -4.88 -29.46
CA SER A 129 -3.29 -3.79 -30.35
C SER A 129 -1.80 -3.52 -30.21
N PHE A 130 -1.17 -3.13 -31.32
CA PHE A 130 0.21 -2.66 -31.32
C PHE A 130 0.21 -1.19 -31.73
N GLN A 131 1.09 -0.41 -31.12
CA GLN A 131 1.31 0.97 -31.54
C GLN A 131 1.70 1.00 -33.03
N ALA A 132 1.16 1.99 -33.76
CA ALA A 132 1.41 2.12 -35.19
C ALA A 132 2.91 2.31 -35.47
N GLY A 133 3.39 1.76 -36.59
CA GLY A 133 4.80 1.86 -37.01
C GLY A 133 5.56 0.55 -36.87
N ALA A 134 6.74 0.60 -36.23
CA ALA A 134 7.74 -0.48 -36.24
C ALA A 134 7.23 -1.80 -35.63
N SER A 135 6.55 -1.76 -34.48
CA SER A 135 6.06 -2.98 -33.81
C SER A 135 5.01 -3.71 -34.66
N ARG A 136 4.02 -3.00 -35.22
CA ARG A 136 3.00 -3.60 -36.09
C ARG A 136 3.62 -4.20 -37.36
N GLN A 137 4.57 -3.50 -37.98
CA GLN A 137 5.28 -4.01 -39.17
C GLN A 137 6.19 -5.21 -38.86
N ALA A 138 6.82 -5.25 -37.68
CA ALA A 138 7.63 -6.38 -37.25
C ALA A 138 6.78 -7.64 -37.02
N VAL A 139 5.66 -7.49 -36.30
CA VAL A 139 4.69 -8.57 -36.08
C VAL A 139 4.09 -9.05 -37.41
N GLN A 140 3.71 -8.12 -38.29
CA GLN A 140 3.15 -8.49 -39.59
C GLN A 140 4.13 -9.29 -40.45
N ARG A 141 5.39 -8.83 -40.58
CA ARG A 141 6.44 -9.56 -41.30
C ARG A 141 6.68 -10.95 -40.72
N LEU A 142 6.65 -11.07 -39.39
CA LEU A 142 6.79 -12.35 -38.71
C LEU A 142 5.59 -13.26 -39.02
N LEU A 143 4.35 -12.77 -38.96
CA LEU A 143 3.16 -13.59 -39.25
C LEU A 143 3.09 -14.03 -40.72
N GLU A 144 3.50 -13.17 -41.66
CA GLU A 144 3.55 -13.47 -43.10
C GLU A 144 4.47 -14.64 -43.42
N SER A 145 5.62 -14.79 -42.74
CA SER A 145 6.51 -15.96 -42.94
C SER A 145 5.89 -17.28 -42.46
N TYR A 146 4.85 -17.19 -41.64
CA TYR A 146 4.07 -18.33 -41.16
C TYR A 146 2.73 -18.50 -41.89
N GLN A 147 2.46 -17.71 -42.94
CA GLN A 147 1.17 -17.68 -43.64
C GLN A 147 -0.02 -17.40 -42.70
N ALA A 148 0.23 -16.63 -41.63
CA ALA A 148 -0.77 -16.23 -40.65
C ALA A 148 -1.10 -14.74 -40.81
N GLY A 149 -2.33 -14.37 -40.45
CA GLY A 149 -2.76 -12.98 -40.35
C GLY A 149 -2.76 -12.48 -38.91
N PHE A 150 -2.94 -11.16 -38.76
CA PHE A 150 -3.12 -10.55 -37.44
C PHE A 150 -4.35 -11.11 -36.69
N GLY A 151 -5.40 -11.46 -37.44
CA GLY A 151 -6.60 -12.09 -36.87
C GLY A 151 -6.32 -13.45 -36.22
N ASP A 152 -5.39 -14.23 -36.77
CA ASP A 152 -4.99 -15.53 -36.21
C ASP A 152 -4.22 -15.35 -34.90
N LEU A 153 -3.31 -14.37 -34.86
CA LEU A 153 -2.62 -13.98 -33.63
C LEU A 153 -3.60 -13.49 -32.57
N GLN A 154 -4.54 -12.61 -32.95
CA GLN A 154 -5.58 -12.09 -32.07
C GLN A 154 -6.42 -13.23 -31.47
N ALA A 155 -6.86 -14.18 -32.30
CA ALA A 155 -7.65 -15.32 -31.86
C ALA A 155 -6.86 -16.22 -30.90
N GLY A 156 -5.59 -16.51 -31.21
CA GLY A 156 -4.70 -17.28 -30.34
C GLY A 156 -4.48 -16.62 -28.98
N VAL A 157 -4.16 -15.32 -28.96
CA VAL A 157 -3.98 -14.54 -27.73
C VAL A 157 -5.27 -14.51 -26.93
N ALA A 158 -6.41 -14.24 -27.56
CA ALA A 158 -7.71 -14.21 -26.90
C ALA A 158 -8.05 -15.55 -26.23
N ALA A 159 -7.78 -16.68 -26.89
CA ALA A 159 -8.02 -18.01 -26.33
C ALA A 159 -7.18 -18.26 -25.06
N VAL A 160 -5.88 -17.95 -25.11
CA VAL A 160 -4.95 -18.17 -23.99
C VAL A 160 -5.27 -17.24 -22.82
N VAL A 161 -5.51 -15.95 -23.11
CA VAL A 161 -5.86 -14.97 -22.08
C VAL A 161 -7.17 -15.35 -21.39
N ARG A 162 -8.21 -15.76 -22.14
CA ARG A 162 -9.46 -16.26 -21.54
C ARG A 162 -9.25 -17.45 -20.62
N ALA A 163 -8.38 -18.39 -20.99
CA ALA A 163 -8.04 -19.53 -20.15
C ALA A 163 -7.27 -19.12 -18.87
N LEU A 164 -6.44 -18.08 -18.93
CA LEU A 164 -5.66 -17.59 -17.80
C LEU A 164 -6.42 -16.63 -16.89
N LEU A 165 -7.46 -15.95 -17.38
CA LEU A 165 -8.18 -14.91 -16.65
C LEU A 165 -8.67 -15.35 -15.26
N PRO A 166 -9.29 -16.54 -15.08
CA PRO A 166 -9.70 -17.00 -13.75
C PRO A 166 -8.53 -17.16 -12.78
N THR A 167 -7.32 -17.49 -13.28
CA THR A 167 -6.12 -17.61 -12.44
C THR A 167 -5.51 -16.25 -12.12
N LEU A 168 -5.48 -15.34 -13.10
CA LEU A 168 -4.98 -13.96 -12.92
C LEU A 168 -5.87 -13.17 -11.94
N LEU A 169 -7.17 -13.43 -11.97
CA LEU A 169 -8.17 -12.81 -11.12
C LEU A 169 -8.59 -13.69 -9.94
N ALA A 170 -7.87 -14.78 -9.63
CA ALA A 170 -8.26 -15.73 -8.59
C ALA A 170 -8.37 -15.12 -7.19
N SER A 171 -7.66 -14.01 -6.91
CA SER A 171 -7.87 -13.24 -5.68
C SER A 171 -8.95 -12.19 -5.83
N GLY A 172 -9.25 -11.75 -7.07
CA GLY A 172 -10.34 -10.86 -7.53
C GLY A 172 -10.42 -9.47 -6.92
N ASP A 173 -9.89 -9.31 -5.71
CA ASP A 173 -10.27 -8.29 -4.78
C ASP A 173 -9.39 -7.06 -4.96
N LEU A 174 -10.07 -5.95 -5.20
CA LEU A 174 -9.57 -4.60 -5.14
C LEU A 174 -9.56 -4.18 -3.66
N SER A 175 -8.74 -4.88 -2.85
CA SER A 175 -8.69 -4.75 -1.39
C SER A 175 -8.52 -3.34 -0.82
N PRO A 176 -7.97 -2.33 -1.52
CA PRO A 176 -7.99 -0.94 -1.03
C PRO A 176 -9.40 -0.37 -0.87
N LEU A 177 -10.40 -0.96 -1.51
CA LEU A 177 -11.80 -0.53 -1.48
C LEU A 177 -12.64 -1.57 -0.71
N ALA A 178 -12.55 -1.50 0.61
CA ALA A 178 -13.31 -2.34 1.55
C ALA A 178 -14.37 -1.52 2.28
N PHE A 179 -15.56 -2.09 2.41
CA PHE A 179 -16.73 -1.47 3.05
C PHE A 179 -17.12 -2.29 4.28
N GLN A 180 -17.18 -1.64 5.44
CA GLN A 180 -17.62 -2.28 6.68
C GLN A 180 -19.14 -2.41 6.68
N MET A 181 -19.66 -3.56 7.11
CA MET A 181 -21.10 -3.82 7.19
C MET A 181 -21.59 -3.86 8.65
N THR A 182 -22.70 -3.18 8.95
CA THR A 182 -23.44 -3.30 10.21
C THR A 182 -24.47 -4.43 10.03
N GLY A 183 -24.24 -5.58 10.66
CA GLY A 183 -25.10 -6.76 10.48
C GLY A 183 -26.44 -6.65 11.22
N ASP A 184 -27.24 -5.64 10.89
CA ASP A 184 -28.68 -5.39 11.20
C ASP A 184 -29.01 -4.07 11.95
N GLU A 185 -28.04 -3.18 12.13
CA GLU A 185 -28.23 -1.88 12.80
C GLU A 185 -28.07 -0.70 11.83
N ILE A 186 -28.51 0.50 12.26
CA ILE A 186 -28.25 1.76 11.56
C ILE A 186 -26.75 1.90 11.32
N GLY A 187 -26.38 2.21 10.09
CA GLY A 187 -25.02 2.49 9.66
C GLY A 187 -24.43 3.73 10.32
N SER A 188 -23.16 3.99 10.05
CA SER A 188 -22.43 5.16 10.57
C SER A 188 -21.67 5.83 9.44
N LEU A 189 -21.47 7.14 9.54
CA LEU A 189 -20.53 7.89 8.70
C LEU A 189 -19.13 7.97 9.33
N THR A 190 -19.02 7.63 10.62
CA THR A 190 -17.79 7.73 11.42
C THR A 190 -17.61 6.52 12.35
N PRO A 191 -16.80 5.51 11.95
CA PRO A 191 -16.29 5.26 10.60
C PRO A 191 -17.43 4.86 9.65
N LEU A 192 -17.21 4.92 8.33
CA LEU A 192 -18.23 4.56 7.35
C LEU A 192 -18.59 3.08 7.45
N GLN A 193 -19.84 2.79 7.81
CA GLN A 193 -20.39 1.45 7.96
C GLN A 193 -21.79 1.37 7.33
N PHE A 194 -22.03 0.31 6.56
CA PHE A 194 -23.22 0.16 5.75
C PHE A 194 -24.12 -0.98 6.23
N LEU A 195 -25.43 -0.78 6.14
CA LEU A 195 -26.40 -1.87 6.25
C LEU A 195 -26.43 -2.71 4.96
N GLY A 196 -26.27 -2.06 3.81
CA GLY A 196 -26.30 -2.67 2.48
C GLY A 196 -25.44 -1.89 1.50
N VAL A 197 -24.84 -2.59 0.54
CA VAL A 197 -24.04 -1.97 -0.53
C VAL A 197 -24.43 -2.58 -1.87
N ASP A 198 -24.54 -1.74 -2.90
CA ASP A 198 -24.79 -2.11 -4.29
C ASP A 198 -23.86 -1.32 -5.23
N LEU A 199 -23.87 -1.64 -6.52
CA LEU A 199 -23.01 -1.03 -7.53
C LEU A 199 -23.82 -0.44 -8.68
N ALA A 200 -23.37 0.71 -9.17
CA ALA A 200 -23.82 1.29 -10.42
C ALA A 200 -22.63 1.87 -11.19
N THR A 201 -22.81 2.13 -12.48
CA THR A 201 -21.83 2.89 -13.28
C THR A 201 -22.52 4.06 -13.94
N VAL A 202 -21.81 5.18 -14.00
CA VAL A 202 -22.29 6.39 -14.68
C VAL A 202 -21.43 6.61 -15.92
N PRO A 203 -22.04 6.77 -17.10
CA PRO A 203 -21.28 6.86 -18.33
C PRO A 203 -20.48 8.14 -18.44
N ALA A 204 -19.27 8.01 -19.01
CA ALA A 204 -18.47 9.15 -19.37
C ALA A 204 -19.26 10.06 -20.32
N THR A 205 -19.27 11.35 -20.02
CA THR A 205 -19.81 12.38 -20.92
C THR A 205 -18.64 13.19 -21.49
N SER A 206 -18.91 14.08 -22.44
CA SER A 206 -17.88 15.02 -22.93
C SER A 206 -17.30 15.92 -21.81
N GLN A 207 -17.96 16.02 -20.66
CA GLN A 207 -17.57 16.89 -19.55
C GLN A 207 -17.10 16.13 -18.31
N GLN A 208 -17.40 14.83 -18.18
CA GLN A 208 -17.12 14.03 -16.99
C GLN A 208 -16.57 12.65 -17.36
N PRO A 209 -15.55 12.15 -16.65
CA PRO A 209 -15.08 10.77 -16.84
C PRO A 209 -16.16 9.77 -16.43
N GLY A 210 -16.06 8.54 -16.93
CA GLY A 210 -16.90 7.45 -16.44
C GLY A 210 -16.50 7.11 -15.01
N VAL A 211 -17.47 6.76 -14.17
CA VAL A 211 -17.23 6.46 -12.76
C VAL A 211 -17.94 5.19 -12.32
N LEU A 212 -17.31 4.47 -11.39
CA LEU A 212 -17.95 3.41 -10.62
C LEU A 212 -18.57 4.02 -9.38
N CYS A 213 -19.82 3.66 -9.10
CA CYS A 213 -20.58 4.16 -7.96
C CYS A 213 -20.85 3.03 -6.99
N VAL A 214 -20.44 3.23 -5.75
CA VAL A 214 -20.77 2.35 -4.63
C VAL A 214 -21.96 2.94 -3.90
N LEU A 215 -23.10 2.29 -4.04
CA LEU A 215 -24.38 2.73 -3.51
C LEU A 215 -24.59 2.15 -2.12
N GLY A 216 -24.62 3.01 -1.11
CA GLY A 216 -24.70 2.64 0.30
C GLY A 216 -26.10 2.80 0.88
N THR A 217 -26.55 1.81 1.62
CA THR A 217 -27.68 1.91 2.55
C THR A 217 -27.13 2.04 3.96
N LEU A 218 -27.51 3.10 4.66
CA LEU A 218 -27.12 3.41 6.03
C LEU A 218 -28.33 3.31 6.97
N LEU A 219 -29.53 3.63 6.49
CA LEU A 219 -30.74 3.65 7.30
C LEU A 219 -31.60 2.39 7.08
N PRO A 220 -32.31 1.89 8.11
CA PRO A 220 -33.34 0.86 7.97
C PRO A 220 -34.48 1.37 7.06
N ARG A 221 -34.62 0.79 5.86
CA ARG A 221 -35.52 1.28 4.78
C ARG A 221 -37.02 1.22 5.16
N PRO A 222 -37.85 2.22 4.81
CA PRO A 222 -39.03 1.96 3.95
C PRO A 222 -39.57 3.13 3.05
N ALA A 223 -39.99 2.82 1.81
CA ALA A 223 -41.26 3.19 1.11
C ALA A 223 -41.20 2.85 -0.40
N SER A 224 -40.04 3.06 -1.05
CA SER A 224 -39.76 2.58 -2.41
C SER A 224 -38.50 1.71 -2.41
N ARG A 225 -38.43 0.77 -3.36
CA ARG A 225 -37.27 -0.11 -3.52
C ARG A 225 -36.19 0.69 -4.27
N PRO A 226 -34.99 0.87 -3.70
CA PRO A 226 -33.90 1.50 -4.44
C PRO A 226 -33.61 0.74 -5.73
N ASP A 227 -33.29 1.50 -6.77
CA ASP A 227 -33.05 0.99 -8.12
C ASP A 227 -31.74 1.59 -8.65
N PRO A 228 -30.63 0.82 -8.67
CA PRO A 228 -29.35 1.28 -9.20
C PRO A 228 -29.44 1.86 -10.62
N ALA A 229 -30.40 1.43 -11.44
CA ALA A 229 -30.58 1.92 -12.80
C ALA A 229 -31.17 3.34 -12.86
N ALA A 230 -31.78 3.83 -11.78
CA ALA A 230 -32.36 5.16 -11.69
C ALA A 230 -31.32 6.26 -11.40
N LYS A 231 -30.04 5.89 -11.20
CA LYS A 231 -28.99 6.87 -10.91
C LYS A 231 -28.81 7.83 -12.10
N THR A 232 -29.08 9.10 -11.87
CA THR A 232 -28.91 10.21 -12.81
C THR A 232 -27.65 11.01 -12.49
N LEU A 233 -27.13 11.69 -13.52
CA LEU A 233 -25.83 12.38 -13.51
C LEU A 233 -25.76 13.53 -12.49
N ALA A 234 -24.89 13.38 -11.50
CA ALA A 234 -23.91 14.38 -11.04
C ALA A 234 -22.87 13.66 -10.16
N GLY A 235 -21.68 14.24 -9.97
CA GLY A 235 -20.82 13.85 -8.84
C GLY A 235 -19.33 14.13 -8.98
N LEU A 236 -18.67 13.75 -10.08
CA LEU A 236 -17.23 14.02 -10.26
C LEU A 236 -16.96 15.24 -11.15
N GLN A 237 -16.19 16.22 -10.66
CA GLN A 237 -15.63 17.32 -11.47
C GLN A 237 -14.13 17.15 -11.61
N HIS A 238 -13.55 17.63 -12.71
CA HIS A 238 -12.10 17.71 -12.82
C HIS A 238 -11.59 18.82 -11.86
N PRO A 239 -10.68 18.55 -10.89
CA PRO A 239 -9.71 17.45 -10.77
C PRO A 239 -9.99 16.40 -9.66
N HIS A 240 -11.18 16.35 -9.09
CA HIS A 240 -11.50 15.45 -7.98
C HIS A 240 -11.48 13.98 -8.40
N ARG A 241 -11.09 13.10 -7.47
CA ARG A 241 -10.99 11.65 -7.72
C ARG A 241 -12.08 10.84 -7.02
N VAL A 242 -12.69 11.44 -6.00
CA VAL A 242 -13.78 10.87 -5.23
C VAL A 242 -14.85 11.92 -5.01
N ALA A 243 -16.11 11.49 -5.12
CA ALA A 243 -17.27 12.27 -4.74
C ALA A 243 -18.21 11.42 -3.87
N ILE A 244 -18.76 12.02 -2.84
CA ILE A 244 -19.71 11.40 -1.91
C ILE A 244 -20.99 12.21 -1.93
N GLU A 245 -22.07 11.59 -2.35
CA GLU A 245 -23.40 12.15 -2.33
C GLU A 245 -24.20 11.53 -1.20
N ILE A 246 -24.79 12.36 -0.33
CA ILE A 246 -25.56 11.92 0.84
C ILE A 246 -27.00 12.39 0.67
N ALA A 247 -27.94 11.45 0.67
CA ALA A 247 -29.36 11.75 0.51
C ALA A 247 -29.88 12.63 1.67
N PRO A 248 -30.92 13.47 1.47
CA PRO A 248 -31.38 14.43 2.48
C PRO A 248 -31.81 13.75 3.79
N GLN A 249 -32.44 12.58 3.68
CA GLN A 249 -32.85 11.78 4.83
C GLN A 249 -31.63 11.30 5.64
N ALA A 250 -30.63 10.74 4.96
CA ALA A 250 -29.40 10.26 5.57
C ALA A 250 -28.60 11.40 6.19
N ALA A 251 -28.48 12.54 5.50
CA ALA A 251 -27.87 13.74 6.04
C ALA A 251 -28.61 14.22 7.30
N ARG A 252 -29.95 14.24 7.29
CA ARG A 252 -30.73 14.61 8.47
C ARG A 252 -30.45 13.68 9.65
N GLU A 253 -30.59 12.37 9.47
CA GLU A 253 -30.51 11.40 10.56
C GLU A 253 -29.09 11.14 11.07
N LEU A 254 -28.09 11.17 10.19
CA LEU A 254 -26.71 10.80 10.53
C LEU A 254 -25.79 12.00 10.78
N ILE A 255 -26.16 13.20 10.32
CA ILE A 255 -25.34 14.41 10.44
C ILE A 255 -26.04 15.44 11.33
N ILE A 256 -27.26 15.84 10.97
CA ILE A 256 -27.91 17.00 11.58
C ILE A 256 -28.52 16.68 12.94
N CYS A 257 -29.39 15.66 13.02
CA CYS A 257 -30.07 15.26 14.26
C CYS A 257 -29.09 14.89 15.40
N PRO A 258 -28.00 14.14 15.16
CA PRO A 258 -27.01 13.80 16.19
C PRO A 258 -26.27 15.00 16.76
N ALA A 259 -26.13 16.06 15.98
CA ALA A 259 -25.39 17.24 16.36
C ALA A 259 -26.28 18.33 16.97
N LEU A 260 -27.60 18.22 16.81
CA LEU A 260 -28.60 19.15 17.37
C LEU A 260 -28.55 19.28 18.90
N PRO A 261 -28.34 18.21 19.71
CA PRO A 261 -28.16 18.34 21.15
C PRO A 261 -26.98 19.21 21.55
N GLY A 262 -25.80 18.96 20.95
CA GLY A 262 -24.63 19.81 21.15
C GLY A 262 -24.91 21.26 20.76
N ALA A 263 -25.67 21.45 19.67
CA ALA A 263 -26.02 22.77 19.18
C ALA A 263 -26.93 23.58 20.14
N VAL A 264 -27.63 22.93 21.08
CA VAL A 264 -28.43 23.62 22.11
C VAL A 264 -27.83 23.51 23.52
N GLY A 265 -26.60 22.99 23.63
CA GLY A 265 -25.90 22.81 24.89
C GLY A 265 -26.41 21.64 25.74
N VAL A 266 -26.98 20.62 25.10
CA VAL A 266 -27.38 19.36 25.74
C VAL A 266 -26.36 18.29 25.38
N SER A 267 -25.65 17.80 26.39
CA SER A 267 -24.72 16.68 26.21
C SER A 267 -25.44 15.35 26.45
N PRO A 268 -25.12 14.30 25.68
CA PRO A 268 -25.60 12.95 25.97
C PRO A 268 -25.10 12.49 27.36
N PRO A 269 -25.83 11.59 28.04
CA PRO A 269 -25.39 10.99 29.30
C PRO A 269 -23.97 10.43 29.24
N GLN A 270 -23.18 10.69 30.29
CA GLN A 270 -21.83 10.12 30.40
C GLN A 270 -21.90 8.59 30.36
N GLY A 271 -21.07 7.97 29.52
CA GLY A 271 -21.00 6.50 29.37
C GLY A 271 -21.70 5.93 28.14
N LEU A 272 -22.41 6.74 27.35
CA LEU A 272 -22.87 6.35 26.02
C LEU A 272 -21.69 6.40 25.05
N SER A 273 -21.03 5.27 24.83
CA SER A 273 -20.04 5.10 23.77
C SER A 273 -20.62 4.22 22.66
N GLY A 274 -20.38 4.62 21.41
CA GLY A 274 -20.86 3.91 20.23
C GLY A 274 -22.19 4.46 19.68
N TRP A 275 -22.31 4.37 18.36
CA TRP A 275 -23.45 4.89 17.60
C TRP A 275 -24.82 4.33 18.02
N PRO A 276 -24.99 3.02 18.33
CA PRO A 276 -26.32 2.48 18.62
C PRO A 276 -26.93 3.06 19.90
N ALA A 277 -26.13 3.20 20.96
CA ALA A 277 -26.58 3.73 22.24
C ALA A 277 -26.87 5.23 22.15
N LEU A 278 -26.03 5.98 21.41
CA LEU A 278 -26.28 7.39 21.11
C LEU A 278 -27.56 7.56 20.27
N HIS A 279 -27.73 6.76 19.21
CA HIS A 279 -28.91 6.80 18.35
C HIS A 279 -30.19 6.53 19.14
N HIS A 280 -30.21 5.51 20.00
CA HIS A 280 -31.37 5.23 20.83
C HIS A 280 -31.73 6.42 21.74
N TRP A 281 -30.71 7.07 22.33
CA TRP A 281 -30.93 8.28 23.14
C TRP A 281 -31.44 9.44 22.29
N LEU A 282 -30.83 9.72 21.14
CA LEU A 282 -31.26 10.76 20.20
C LEU A 282 -32.72 10.54 19.79
N HIS A 283 -33.06 9.31 19.39
CA HIS A 283 -34.40 8.94 18.98
C HIS A 283 -35.41 9.12 20.11
N ALA A 284 -35.05 8.86 21.38
CA ALA A 284 -35.96 9.06 22.51
C ALA A 284 -36.09 10.53 22.95
N THR A 285 -35.13 11.39 22.65
CA THR A 285 -35.02 12.75 23.22
C THR A 285 -35.35 13.86 22.21
N LEU A 286 -35.09 13.62 20.93
CA LEU A 286 -35.28 14.61 19.87
C LEU A 286 -36.75 14.72 19.43
N PRO A 287 -37.16 15.91 18.96
CA PRO A 287 -38.52 16.16 18.47
C PRO A 287 -38.89 15.28 17.26
N PRO A 288 -40.20 15.16 16.95
CA PRO A 288 -40.69 14.47 15.76
C PRO A 288 -39.98 15.01 14.51
N LEU A 289 -39.46 14.12 13.65
CA LEU A 289 -38.50 14.29 12.52
C LEU A 289 -37.05 13.88 12.81
N CYS A 290 -36.59 14.01 14.05
CA CYS A 290 -35.29 13.53 14.50
C CYS A 290 -35.39 12.38 15.53
N GLY A 291 -36.59 12.11 16.02
CA GLY A 291 -36.87 11.05 16.97
C GLY A 291 -38.38 10.91 17.23
N VAL A 292 -38.71 10.31 18.37
CA VAL A 292 -40.06 10.10 18.89
C VAL A 292 -40.29 10.78 20.24
N GLY A 293 -39.33 11.56 20.74
CA GLY A 293 -39.46 12.31 21.98
C GLY A 293 -40.35 13.56 21.79
N ASP A 294 -40.96 14.08 22.87
CA ASP A 294 -41.75 15.32 22.78
C ASP A 294 -40.91 16.61 22.73
N GLY A 295 -39.60 16.48 22.47
CA GLY A 295 -38.72 17.62 22.23
C GLY A 295 -37.58 17.77 23.23
N LEU A 296 -36.55 18.50 22.80
CA LEU A 296 -35.28 18.67 23.49
C LEU A 296 -35.30 19.93 24.37
N THR A 297 -34.98 19.80 25.66
CA THR A 297 -34.90 20.94 26.57
C THR A 297 -33.59 21.70 26.38
N ILE A 298 -33.69 22.92 25.88
CA ILE A 298 -32.62 23.92 25.84
C ILE A 298 -32.48 24.50 27.25
N PRO A 299 -31.38 24.19 27.96
CA PRO A 299 -31.16 24.77 29.27
C PRO A 299 -31.05 26.28 29.10
N THR A 300 -31.76 27.07 29.89
CA THR A 300 -31.48 28.50 29.99
C THR A 300 -31.38 28.90 31.45
N ASP A 301 -30.78 30.05 31.75
CA ASP A 301 -30.55 30.45 33.14
C ASP A 301 -31.86 30.75 33.88
N GLU A 302 -32.97 30.93 33.17
CA GLU A 302 -34.24 31.39 33.76
C GLU A 302 -35.51 30.67 33.29
N VAL A 303 -35.56 30.12 32.08
CA VAL A 303 -36.73 29.44 31.47
C VAL A 303 -36.27 28.25 30.62
N ASP A 304 -36.46 27.03 31.08
CA ASP A 304 -36.20 25.86 30.25
C ASP A 304 -37.11 25.89 29.01
N ALA A 305 -36.50 26.03 27.83
CA ALA A 305 -37.22 26.09 26.56
C ALA A 305 -37.15 24.73 25.88
N ARG A 306 -38.29 24.15 25.52
CA ARG A 306 -38.37 22.83 24.89
C ARG A 306 -38.55 22.97 23.40
N LEU A 307 -37.58 22.50 22.61
CA LEU A 307 -37.66 22.43 21.16
C LEU A 307 -38.65 21.34 20.73
N ARG A 308 -39.86 21.73 20.35
CA ARG A 308 -40.98 20.83 20.05
C ARG A 308 -41.02 20.33 18.63
N PHE A 309 -40.67 21.20 17.69
CA PHE A 309 -40.76 20.91 16.26
C PHE A 309 -39.51 21.42 15.56
N VAL A 310 -39.06 20.65 14.58
CA VAL A 310 -37.99 21.02 13.66
C VAL A 310 -38.35 20.57 12.27
N SER A 311 -37.97 21.32 11.24
CA SER A 311 -38.04 20.89 9.84
C SER A 311 -36.79 21.30 9.09
N PHE A 312 -36.45 20.52 8.07
CA PHE A 312 -35.28 20.73 7.22
C PHE A 312 -35.72 20.77 5.77
N ASP A 313 -35.32 21.82 5.06
CA ASP A 313 -35.57 22.01 3.64
C ASP A 313 -34.23 22.26 2.93
N PHE A 314 -33.84 21.34 2.05
CA PHE A 314 -32.55 21.37 1.36
C PHE A 314 -32.67 22.27 0.13
N ARG A 315 -31.79 23.27 0.03
CA ARG A 315 -31.74 24.22 -1.07
C ARG A 315 -30.32 24.32 -1.60
N GLU A 316 -30.17 24.88 -2.79
CA GLU A 316 -28.85 25.15 -3.35
C GLU A 316 -28.05 26.06 -2.39
N GLY A 317 -26.92 25.56 -1.90
CA GLY A 317 -26.00 26.25 -1.00
C GLY A 317 -26.38 26.27 0.50
N ALA A 318 -27.60 25.87 0.89
CA ALA A 318 -28.01 25.91 2.30
C ALA A 318 -29.14 24.92 2.64
N ILE A 319 -29.18 24.50 3.90
CA ILE A 319 -30.28 23.74 4.50
C ILE A 319 -31.07 24.71 5.37
N ARG A 320 -32.31 24.98 5.00
CA ARG A 320 -33.24 25.78 5.80
C ARG A 320 -33.70 24.94 6.99
N PHE A 321 -33.32 25.36 8.18
CA PHE A 321 -33.70 24.77 9.46
C PHE A 321 -34.75 25.66 10.13
N SER A 322 -35.96 25.15 10.26
CA SER A 322 -37.05 25.84 10.95
C SER A 322 -37.41 25.10 12.23
N GLY A 323 -37.77 25.81 13.28
CA GLY A 323 -38.13 25.19 14.54
C GLY A 323 -39.06 26.00 15.43
N VAL A 324 -39.64 25.32 16.40
CA VAL A 324 -40.50 25.89 17.43
C VAL A 324 -40.03 25.44 18.81
N ALA A 325 -39.75 26.39 19.69
CA ALA A 325 -39.35 26.15 21.07
C ALA A 325 -40.35 26.78 22.06
N ASP A 326 -40.84 26.00 23.01
CA ASP A 326 -41.78 26.45 24.04
C ASP A 326 -41.09 26.52 25.40
N GLY A 327 -41.04 27.70 25.99
CA GLY A 327 -40.61 27.94 27.38
C GLY A 327 -41.80 28.10 28.32
N GLN A 328 -41.72 27.50 29.50
CA GLN A 328 -42.72 27.68 30.55
C GLN A 328 -42.04 28.13 31.85
N LYS A 329 -42.65 29.11 32.51
CA LYS A 329 -42.27 29.53 33.88
C LYS A 329 -43.53 29.82 34.67
N THR A 330 -43.43 29.84 36.00
CA THR A 330 -44.55 30.16 36.87
C THR A 330 -45.22 31.46 36.43
N GLY A 331 -46.44 31.36 35.90
CA GLY A 331 -47.26 32.51 35.53
C GLY A 331 -47.12 33.01 34.09
N GLY A 332 -46.46 32.28 33.20
CA GLY A 332 -46.45 32.57 31.77
C GLY A 332 -45.78 31.51 30.91
N SER A 333 -46.02 31.57 29.61
CA SER A 333 -45.38 30.75 28.59
C SER A 333 -44.84 31.61 27.45
N ALA A 334 -43.80 31.14 26.77
CA ALA A 334 -43.23 31.79 25.61
C ALA A 334 -43.05 30.74 24.51
N THR A 335 -43.53 31.04 23.31
CA THR A 335 -43.30 30.21 22.11
C THR A 335 -42.40 30.99 21.17
N ALA A 336 -41.21 30.46 20.90
CA ALA A 336 -40.27 31.01 19.93
C ALA A 336 -40.33 30.18 18.64
N THR A 337 -40.64 30.83 17.53
CA THR A 337 -40.50 30.26 16.18
C THR A 337 -39.27 30.86 15.53
N PHE A 338 -38.44 30.02 14.91
CA PHE A 338 -37.21 30.49 14.31
C PHE A 338 -36.92 29.78 13.00
N ASP A 339 -36.15 30.46 12.19
CA ASP A 339 -35.60 29.96 10.95
C ASP A 339 -34.11 30.28 10.87
N ALA A 340 -33.31 29.31 10.46
CA ALA A 340 -31.88 29.44 10.23
C ALA A 340 -31.49 28.80 8.91
N ASP A 341 -30.49 29.35 8.24
CA ASP A 341 -29.84 28.73 7.10
C ASP A 341 -28.55 28.08 7.58
N ILE A 342 -28.42 26.78 7.31
CA ILE A 342 -27.24 25.98 7.63
C ILE A 342 -26.47 25.78 6.34
N SER A 343 -25.23 26.27 6.29
CA SER A 343 -24.30 26.02 5.19
C SER A 343 -23.30 24.94 5.61
N VAL A 344 -22.86 24.18 4.62
CA VAL A 344 -21.82 23.16 4.76
C VAL A 344 -20.61 23.63 3.98
N GLY A 345 -19.42 23.51 4.57
CA GLY A 345 -18.16 23.88 3.94
C GLY A 345 -17.02 22.98 4.42
N VAL A 346 -15.81 23.28 3.98
CA VAL A 346 -14.61 22.51 4.34
C VAL A 346 -13.63 23.40 5.10
N ALA A 347 -13.22 22.94 6.29
CA ALA A 347 -12.22 23.61 7.10
C ALA A 347 -11.20 22.56 7.58
N SER A 348 -9.92 22.80 7.29
CA SER A 348 -8.82 21.89 7.68
C SER A 348 -9.01 20.43 7.21
N GLY A 349 -9.62 20.23 6.05
CA GLY A 349 -9.90 18.89 5.50
C GLY A 349 -11.07 18.16 6.15
N GLN A 350 -11.84 18.83 7.02
CA GLN A 350 -13.07 18.30 7.62
C GLN A 350 -14.29 19.08 7.13
N VAL A 351 -15.46 18.44 7.16
CA VAL A 351 -16.72 19.11 6.86
C VAL A 351 -17.10 19.97 8.06
N SER A 352 -17.06 21.29 7.88
CA SER A 352 -17.55 22.25 8.86
C SER A 352 -18.97 22.67 8.51
N VAL A 353 -19.85 22.71 9.49
CA VAL A 353 -21.19 23.22 9.33
C VAL A 353 -21.26 24.58 10.02
N SER A 354 -21.89 25.56 9.37
CA SER A 354 -22.11 26.88 9.96
C SER A 354 -23.56 27.30 9.76
N GLY A 355 -24.15 27.90 10.80
CA GLY A 355 -25.54 28.34 10.78
C GLY A 355 -25.68 29.84 10.94
N GLN A 356 -26.61 30.43 10.19
CA GLN A 356 -27.03 31.81 10.36
C GLN A 356 -28.54 31.86 10.63
N LEU A 357 -28.93 32.52 11.71
CA LEU A 357 -30.34 32.80 11.97
C LEU A 357 -30.86 33.80 10.95
N VAL A 358 -31.99 33.49 10.32
CA VAL A 358 -32.62 34.31 9.29
C VAL A 358 -33.85 35.03 9.83
N ASP A 359 -34.70 34.32 10.57
CA ASP A 359 -35.88 34.91 11.20
C ASP A 359 -36.08 34.33 12.59
N PHE A 360 -36.65 35.15 13.48
CA PHE A 360 -36.88 34.79 14.86
C PHE A 360 -38.04 35.60 15.44
N HIS A 361 -39.05 34.89 15.92
CA HIS A 361 -40.25 35.49 16.48
C HIS A 361 -40.61 34.83 17.81
N VAL A 362 -40.93 35.64 18.82
CA VAL A 362 -41.36 35.16 20.14
C VAL A 362 -42.77 35.66 20.43
N THR A 363 -43.65 34.74 20.79
CA THR A 363 -44.96 35.04 21.34
C THR A 363 -44.96 34.71 22.83
N VAL A 364 -45.14 35.71 23.69
CA VAL A 364 -45.26 35.51 25.14
C VAL A 364 -46.72 35.61 25.56
N THR A 365 -47.16 34.62 26.33
CA THR A 365 -48.49 34.58 26.96
C THR A 365 -48.31 34.63 28.47
N ILE A 366 -48.86 35.66 29.12
CA ILE A 366 -48.83 35.81 30.57
C ILE A 366 -50.16 35.28 31.14
N ASP A 367 -50.09 34.48 32.19
CA ASP A 367 -51.31 33.99 32.84
C ASP A 367 -52.11 35.16 33.43
N TRP A 368 -53.43 35.05 33.36
CA TRP A 368 -54.33 36.10 33.84
C TRP A 368 -54.08 36.47 35.31
N TRP A 369 -53.69 35.50 36.16
CA TRP A 369 -53.45 35.73 37.59
C TRP A 369 -52.18 36.56 37.84
N VAL A 370 -51.15 36.43 37.00
CA VAL A 370 -49.95 37.29 37.07
C VAL A 370 -50.31 38.71 36.68
N SER A 371 -51.08 38.86 35.60
CA SER A 371 -51.58 40.16 35.15
C SER A 371 -52.43 40.82 36.26
N PHE A 372 -53.25 40.04 36.95
CA PHE A 372 -54.05 40.48 38.08
C PHE A 372 -53.20 40.90 39.29
N LEU A 373 -52.22 40.09 39.70
CA LEU A 373 -51.33 40.41 40.82
C LEU A 373 -50.47 41.66 40.54
N LEU A 374 -49.99 41.82 39.31
CA LEU A 374 -49.29 43.04 38.88
C LEU A 374 -50.23 44.25 38.95
N GLY A 375 -51.46 44.11 38.48
CA GLY A 375 -52.51 45.14 38.59
C GLY A 375 -52.73 45.64 40.02
N LEU A 376 -52.66 44.74 41.01
CA LEU A 376 -52.77 45.07 42.44
C LEU A 376 -51.49 45.70 43.02
N ALA A 377 -50.32 45.38 42.46
CA ALA A 377 -49.01 45.81 42.97
C ALA A 377 -48.56 47.19 42.43
N ILE A 378 -49.11 47.65 41.29
CA ILE A 378 -48.79 48.96 40.67
C ILE A 378 -48.80 50.15 41.66
N PRO A 379 -49.80 50.32 42.55
CA PRO A 379 -49.80 51.44 43.49
C PRO A 379 -48.69 51.37 44.55
N PHE A 380 -48.10 50.20 44.82
CA PHE A 380 -47.09 50.02 45.87
C PHE A 380 -45.64 50.11 45.35
N PHE A 381 -45.39 49.77 44.08
CA PHE A 381 -44.04 49.71 43.50
C PHE A 381 -43.74 50.79 42.44
N GLY A 382 -44.56 51.84 42.36
CA GLY A 382 -44.27 53.03 41.53
C GLY A 382 -44.24 52.78 40.02
N GLY A 383 -44.98 51.78 39.52
CA GLY A 383 -45.15 51.54 38.08
C GLY A 383 -43.99 50.87 37.34
N VAL A 384 -42.98 50.36 38.06
CA VAL A 384 -41.76 49.80 37.43
C VAL A 384 -41.98 48.43 36.79
N PHE A 385 -43.01 47.67 37.21
CA PHE A 385 -43.34 46.35 36.65
C PHE A 385 -44.67 46.37 35.91
N THR A 386 -44.63 46.74 34.62
CA THR A 386 -45.78 46.58 33.73
C THR A 386 -45.76 45.18 33.11
N ALA A 387 -46.94 44.66 32.74
CA ALA A 387 -47.05 43.40 32.00
C ALA A 387 -46.19 43.43 30.71
N GLU A 388 -46.11 44.60 30.07
CA GLU A 388 -45.26 44.84 28.91
C GLU A 388 -43.76 44.77 29.22
N GLY A 389 -43.34 45.24 30.41
CA GLY A 389 -41.95 45.13 30.86
C GLY A 389 -41.53 43.67 31.08
N ILE A 390 -42.41 42.84 31.66
CA ILE A 390 -42.16 41.41 31.84
C ILE A 390 -42.17 40.69 30.49
N ARG A 391 -43.10 41.05 29.60
CA ARG A 391 -43.13 40.55 28.22
C ARG A 391 -41.83 40.85 27.50
N ASN A 392 -41.39 42.10 27.47
CA ASN A 392 -40.14 42.52 26.83
C ASN A 392 -38.92 41.83 27.46
N LEU A 393 -38.91 41.65 28.78
CA LEU A 393 -37.84 40.94 29.49
C LEU A 393 -37.81 39.45 29.10
N MET A 394 -38.97 38.78 29.06
CA MET A 394 -39.08 37.38 28.65
C MET A 394 -38.74 37.21 27.18
N GLU A 395 -39.25 38.07 26.30
CA GLU A 395 -38.89 38.08 24.88
C GLU A 395 -37.39 38.27 24.71
N GLN A 396 -36.78 39.29 25.31
CA GLN A 396 -35.34 39.57 25.16
C GLN A 396 -34.47 38.45 25.72
N LYS A 397 -34.82 37.85 26.87
CA LYS A 397 -34.02 36.79 27.48
C LYS A 397 -34.19 35.44 26.79
N VAL A 398 -35.43 35.02 26.51
CA VAL A 398 -35.69 33.76 25.80
C VAL A 398 -35.17 33.86 24.37
N ALA A 399 -35.39 34.99 23.68
CA ALA A 399 -34.84 35.24 22.36
C ALA A 399 -33.32 35.20 22.38
N GLY A 400 -32.69 36.03 23.21
CA GLY A 400 -31.24 36.15 23.27
C GLY A 400 -30.56 34.81 23.57
N GLN A 401 -31.01 34.11 24.61
CA GLN A 401 -30.37 32.85 25.03
C GLN A 401 -30.61 31.71 24.04
N VAL A 402 -31.81 31.57 23.46
CA VAL A 402 -32.09 30.54 22.45
C VAL A 402 -31.30 30.83 21.18
N VAL A 403 -31.26 32.08 20.73
CA VAL A 403 -30.50 32.51 19.56
C VAL A 403 -29.01 32.33 19.77
N ASP A 404 -28.45 32.77 20.90
CA ASP A 404 -27.02 32.68 21.18
C ASP A 404 -26.58 31.22 21.28
N ARG A 405 -27.39 30.35 21.91
CA ARG A 405 -27.10 28.91 21.97
C ARG A 405 -27.19 28.25 20.62
N LEU A 406 -28.27 28.49 19.86
CA LEU A 406 -28.40 27.96 18.50
C LEU A 406 -27.25 28.44 17.61
N LYS A 407 -26.89 29.71 17.67
CA LYS A 407 -25.80 30.29 16.87
C LYS A 407 -24.44 29.70 17.26
N SER A 408 -24.11 29.70 18.56
CA SER A 408 -22.88 29.12 19.07
C SER A 408 -22.79 27.63 18.73
N GLY A 409 -23.89 26.92 18.93
CA GLY A 409 -23.99 25.49 18.69
C GLY A 409 -23.85 25.09 17.23
N LEU A 410 -24.60 25.76 16.35
CA LEU A 410 -24.51 25.54 14.90
C LEU A 410 -23.12 25.87 14.35
N SER A 411 -22.43 26.87 14.92
CA SER A 411 -21.05 27.22 14.51
C SER A 411 -19.98 26.25 15.01
N SER A 412 -20.30 25.43 16.02
CA SER A 412 -19.37 24.47 16.62
C SER A 412 -19.44 23.07 15.98
N LEU A 413 -20.23 22.93 14.92
CA LEU A 413 -20.62 21.64 14.38
C LEU A 413 -19.65 21.21 13.28
N THR A 414 -18.74 20.31 13.64
CA THR A 414 -17.83 19.66 12.70
C THR A 414 -18.23 18.21 12.51
N VAL A 415 -18.20 17.76 11.26
CA VAL A 415 -18.49 16.39 10.87
C VAL A 415 -17.21 15.86 10.26
N ASP A 416 -16.62 14.91 10.95
CA ASP A 416 -15.45 14.24 10.42
C ASP A 416 -15.93 13.18 9.42
N LEU A 417 -15.58 13.31 8.14
CA LEU A 417 -15.78 12.22 7.17
C LEU A 417 -14.45 11.50 6.88
N SER A 418 -13.42 11.73 7.68
CA SER A 418 -12.16 10.99 7.56
C SER A 418 -12.43 9.50 7.83
N GLY A 419 -11.94 8.65 6.91
CA GLY A 419 -12.18 7.21 6.91
C GLY A 419 -13.10 6.69 5.80
N VAL A 420 -13.75 7.58 5.02
CA VAL A 420 -14.39 7.18 3.76
C VAL A 420 -13.30 6.95 2.70
N ALA A 421 -13.06 5.70 2.30
CA ALA A 421 -12.16 5.33 1.20
C ALA A 421 -10.67 5.76 1.35
N GLY A 422 -10.03 5.41 2.47
CA GLY A 422 -8.60 5.67 2.71
C GLY A 422 -8.31 7.06 3.26
N ASP A 423 -7.07 7.55 3.08
CA ASP A 423 -6.64 8.92 3.46
C ASP A 423 -7.30 9.97 2.53
N LEU A 424 -8.63 10.00 2.48
CA LEU A 424 -9.41 10.97 1.71
C LEU A 424 -9.15 12.37 2.26
N THR A 425 -8.66 13.24 1.38
CA THR A 425 -8.58 14.69 1.65
C THR A 425 -9.83 15.34 1.08
N ILE A 426 -10.67 15.87 1.98
CA ILE A 426 -11.88 16.59 1.60
C ILE A 426 -11.48 17.99 1.14
N GLU A 427 -11.96 18.40 -0.03
CA GLU A 427 -11.61 19.69 -0.66
C GLU A 427 -12.83 20.60 -0.73
N THR A 428 -13.99 20.06 -1.11
CA THR A 428 -15.24 20.81 -1.23
C THR A 428 -16.39 20.05 -0.58
N ALA A 429 -17.36 20.80 -0.08
CA ALA A 429 -18.63 20.29 0.40
C ALA A 429 -19.70 21.33 0.05
N GLU A 430 -20.79 20.89 -0.56
CA GLU A 430 -21.89 21.75 -0.98
C GLU A 430 -23.25 21.11 -0.67
N VAL A 431 -24.23 21.97 -0.40
CA VAL A 431 -25.62 21.56 -0.20
C VAL A 431 -26.37 21.74 -1.51
N ARG A 432 -27.12 20.72 -1.90
CA ARG A 432 -28.02 20.72 -3.06
C ARG A 432 -29.44 20.39 -2.60
N PRO A 433 -30.48 20.71 -3.41
CA PRO A 433 -31.85 20.29 -3.13
C PRO A 433 -32.00 18.78 -2.90
N ASP A 434 -31.15 17.99 -3.57
CA ASP A 434 -31.17 16.54 -3.55
C ASP A 434 -30.23 15.91 -2.51
N GLY A 435 -29.52 16.69 -1.69
CA GLY A 435 -28.62 16.17 -0.65
C GLY A 435 -27.39 17.02 -0.35
N ILE A 436 -26.34 16.38 0.18
CA ILE A 436 -25.02 16.98 0.38
C ILE A 436 -24.02 16.30 -0.57
N LEU A 437 -23.28 17.08 -1.34
CA LEU A 437 -22.15 16.59 -2.14
C LEU A 437 -20.84 16.96 -1.44
N VAL A 438 -19.96 15.98 -1.26
CA VAL A 438 -18.61 16.17 -0.73
C VAL A 438 -17.63 15.67 -1.79
N GLN A 439 -16.63 16.46 -2.14
CA GLN A 439 -15.63 16.07 -3.13
C GLN A 439 -14.22 16.19 -2.55
N GLY A 440 -13.34 15.33 -3.05
CA GLY A 440 -11.98 15.28 -2.55
C GLY A 440 -11.03 14.46 -3.40
N THR A 441 -9.83 14.29 -2.86
CA THR A 441 -8.75 13.54 -3.50
C THR A 441 -8.23 12.47 -2.55
N VAL A 442 -7.91 11.31 -3.12
CA VAL A 442 -7.21 10.24 -2.41
C VAL A 442 -5.78 10.19 -2.94
N PRO A 443 -4.75 10.12 -2.07
CA PRO A 443 -3.37 9.99 -2.52
C PRO A 443 -3.22 8.74 -3.38
N ARG A 444 -2.62 8.91 -4.55
CA ARG A 444 -2.38 7.78 -5.46
C ARG A 444 -1.40 6.83 -4.76
N PRO A 445 -1.70 5.52 -4.66
CA PRO A 445 -0.66 4.55 -4.37
C PRO A 445 0.46 4.77 -5.39
N ALA A 446 1.69 4.98 -4.94
CA ALA A 446 2.81 5.09 -5.87
C ALA A 446 2.82 3.83 -6.75
N PRO A 447 2.94 3.97 -8.08
CA PRO A 447 3.05 2.79 -8.94
C PRO A 447 4.18 1.91 -8.39
N PRO A 448 4.00 0.57 -8.38
CA PRO A 448 5.07 -0.31 -7.95
C PRO A 448 6.33 0.05 -8.75
N PRO A 449 7.48 0.26 -8.10
CA PRO A 449 8.68 0.64 -8.82
C PRO A 449 8.95 -0.41 -9.89
N LEU A 450 9.17 0.03 -11.13
CA LEU A 450 9.67 -0.81 -12.21
C LEU A 450 10.91 -1.52 -11.68
N ARG A 451 10.82 -2.84 -11.53
CA ARG A 451 11.94 -3.64 -11.00
C ARG A 451 12.95 -3.79 -12.11
N GLU A 452 14.14 -3.26 -11.88
CA GLU A 452 15.24 -3.37 -12.83
C GLU A 452 15.63 -4.86 -13.01
N PRO A 453 15.97 -5.28 -14.23
CA PRO A 453 16.56 -6.59 -14.51
C PRO A 453 17.71 -6.91 -13.54
N GLU A 454 17.68 -8.09 -12.90
CA GLU A 454 18.67 -8.46 -11.90
C GLU A 454 19.29 -9.84 -12.19
N VAL A 455 20.62 -9.92 -12.09
CA VAL A 455 21.37 -11.18 -12.08
C VAL A 455 22.11 -11.30 -10.76
N ILE A 456 22.01 -12.47 -10.13
CA ILE A 456 22.73 -12.75 -8.88
C ILE A 456 23.63 -13.96 -9.10
N ALA A 457 24.95 -13.77 -8.99
CA ALA A 457 25.93 -14.85 -9.01
C ALA A 457 26.29 -15.26 -7.57
N ARG A 458 26.24 -16.56 -7.26
CA ARG A 458 26.59 -17.08 -5.92
C ARG A 458 27.36 -18.40 -6.00
N VAL A 459 28.31 -18.59 -5.10
CA VAL A 459 28.95 -19.90 -4.88
C VAL A 459 27.93 -20.84 -4.24
N VAL A 460 27.50 -21.85 -4.99
CA VAL A 460 26.48 -22.83 -4.59
C VAL A 460 27.08 -24.16 -4.13
N GLY A 461 28.36 -24.39 -4.39
CA GLY A 461 29.03 -25.62 -3.96
C GLY A 461 30.55 -25.52 -4.01
N GLU A 462 31.18 -26.40 -3.25
CA GLU A 462 32.62 -26.59 -3.19
C GLU A 462 32.91 -28.09 -3.13
N ARG A 463 33.89 -28.56 -3.92
CA ARG A 463 34.29 -29.96 -3.98
C ARG A 463 35.80 -30.06 -3.99
N GLU A 464 36.36 -30.84 -3.08
CA GLU A 464 37.78 -31.18 -3.11
C GLU A 464 38.04 -32.23 -4.20
N MET A 465 39.00 -31.95 -5.07
CA MET A 465 39.37 -32.73 -6.25
C MET A 465 40.68 -33.48 -6.07
N GLY A 466 41.56 -33.00 -5.18
CA GLY A 466 42.79 -33.67 -4.87
C GLY A 466 43.48 -33.09 -3.64
N TYR A 467 44.17 -33.96 -2.93
CA TYR A 467 44.87 -33.64 -1.69
C TYR A 467 46.30 -34.18 -1.78
N GLU A 468 47.26 -33.40 -1.29
CA GLU A 468 48.65 -33.80 -1.15
C GLU A 468 49.17 -33.26 0.17
N GLU A 469 49.86 -34.13 0.88
CA GLU A 469 50.45 -33.84 2.17
C GLU A 469 51.97 -34.00 2.04
N SER A 470 52.71 -32.99 2.48
CA SER A 470 54.16 -33.08 2.49
C SER A 470 54.65 -34.03 3.58
N GLU A 471 55.86 -34.55 3.42
CA GLU A 471 56.62 -35.07 4.56
C GLU A 471 56.76 -33.99 5.66
N PRO A 472 56.96 -34.38 6.93
CA PRO A 472 57.20 -33.43 8.01
C PRO A 472 58.40 -32.53 7.69
N LEU A 473 58.12 -31.24 7.56
CA LEU A 473 59.11 -30.18 7.41
C LEU A 473 59.41 -29.57 8.77
N GLN A 474 60.55 -28.90 8.89
CA GLN A 474 60.94 -28.18 10.10
C GLN A 474 61.03 -26.69 9.83
N GLU A 475 60.57 -25.89 10.81
CA GLU A 475 60.73 -24.45 10.83
C GLU A 475 61.25 -24.04 12.21
N THR A 476 62.28 -23.18 12.23
CA THR A 476 62.82 -22.64 13.48
C THR A 476 62.09 -21.35 13.82
N GLY A 477 61.31 -21.37 14.90
CA GLY A 477 60.69 -20.17 15.45
C GLY A 477 61.72 -19.25 16.09
N VAL A 478 61.37 -17.97 16.20
CA VAL A 478 62.21 -16.91 16.77
C VAL A 478 61.50 -16.22 17.95
N GLY A 479 62.26 -15.59 18.84
CA GLY A 479 61.73 -14.87 20.01
C GLY A 479 61.10 -15.81 21.04
N CYS A 480 59.92 -15.46 21.58
CA CYS A 480 59.20 -16.32 22.53
C CYS A 480 58.75 -17.68 21.95
N MET A 481 58.82 -17.83 20.62
CA MET A 481 58.56 -19.06 19.88
C MET A 481 59.87 -19.80 19.55
N GLU A 482 60.99 -19.51 20.21
CA GLU A 482 62.28 -20.17 19.95
C GLU A 482 62.15 -21.70 20.08
N GLY A 483 62.52 -22.41 19.02
CA GLY A 483 62.41 -23.87 18.92
C GLY A 483 62.23 -24.33 17.48
N THR A 484 62.51 -25.60 17.21
CA THR A 484 62.26 -26.22 15.91
C THR A 484 60.92 -26.94 15.93
N TYR A 485 60.02 -26.56 15.04
CA TYR A 485 58.69 -27.13 14.96
C TYR A 485 58.53 -27.94 13.69
N THR A 486 57.95 -29.13 13.85
CA THR A 486 57.54 -29.93 12.70
C THR A 486 56.17 -29.45 12.20
N TYR A 487 56.04 -29.34 10.89
CA TYR A 487 54.78 -29.04 10.24
C TYR A 487 54.61 -29.84 8.96
N ARG A 488 53.37 -30.03 8.54
CA ARG A 488 53.03 -30.63 7.25
C ARG A 488 52.34 -29.59 6.38
N VAL A 489 52.69 -29.58 5.11
CA VAL A 489 52.06 -28.73 4.10
C VAL A 489 50.98 -29.54 3.42
N HIS A 490 49.74 -29.11 3.60
CA HIS A 490 48.58 -29.65 2.90
C HIS A 490 48.28 -28.80 1.70
N ARG A 491 48.14 -29.47 0.56
CA ARG A 491 47.88 -28.87 -0.74
C ARG A 491 46.58 -29.45 -1.29
N SER A 492 45.56 -28.60 -1.44
CA SER A 492 44.27 -29.01 -1.98
C SER A 492 44.00 -28.39 -3.35
N SER A 493 43.42 -29.21 -4.22
CA SER A 493 42.74 -28.78 -5.43
C SER A 493 41.25 -28.82 -5.15
N VAL A 494 40.57 -27.71 -5.39
CA VAL A 494 39.18 -27.45 -5.05
C VAL A 494 38.48 -26.95 -6.31
N GLU A 495 37.33 -27.52 -6.60
CA GLU A 495 36.35 -27.00 -7.56
C GLU A 495 35.30 -26.19 -6.80
N LYS A 496 35.04 -24.95 -7.23
CA LYS A 496 33.90 -24.15 -6.78
C LYS A 496 32.86 -24.06 -7.88
N ARG A 497 31.60 -24.27 -7.50
CA ARG A 497 30.43 -24.13 -8.38
C ARG A 497 29.74 -22.82 -8.10
N ILE A 498 29.55 -22.01 -9.13
CA ILE A 498 28.96 -20.68 -9.06
C ILE A 498 27.74 -20.68 -9.99
N ALA A 499 26.57 -20.36 -9.47
CA ALA A 499 25.34 -20.31 -10.26
C ALA A 499 24.85 -18.87 -10.38
N ALA A 500 24.35 -18.52 -11.56
CA ALA A 500 23.62 -17.28 -11.80
C ALA A 500 22.11 -17.53 -11.70
N THR A 501 21.41 -16.67 -10.97
CA THR A 501 19.94 -16.62 -10.97
C THR A 501 19.50 -15.29 -11.55
N VAL A 502 18.53 -15.32 -12.45
CA VAL A 502 18.01 -14.15 -13.16
C VAL A 502 16.60 -13.86 -12.69
N SER A 503 16.30 -12.58 -12.46
CA SER A 503 14.96 -12.09 -12.11
C SER A 503 14.55 -10.96 -13.06
N TYR A 504 13.26 -10.86 -13.36
CA TYR A 504 12.69 -9.79 -14.19
C TYR A 504 13.28 -9.69 -15.62
N MET A 505 13.63 -10.84 -16.21
CA MET A 505 14.11 -10.95 -17.61
C MET A 505 13.42 -12.12 -18.34
N THR A 506 13.43 -12.11 -19.67
CA THR A 506 12.70 -13.09 -20.50
C THR A 506 13.61 -14.22 -21.00
N PRO A 507 13.36 -15.50 -20.64
CA PRO A 507 14.13 -16.62 -21.19
C PRO A 507 13.89 -16.81 -22.70
N PRO A 508 14.79 -17.49 -23.44
CA PRO A 508 16.05 -18.06 -22.98
C PRO A 508 17.12 -17.01 -22.65
N PHE A 509 18.04 -17.36 -21.75
CA PHE A 509 19.12 -16.49 -21.32
C PHE A 509 20.44 -16.92 -21.94
N THR A 510 21.23 -15.93 -22.37
CA THR A 510 22.64 -16.11 -22.70
C THR A 510 23.47 -15.61 -21.54
N TYR A 511 24.22 -16.49 -20.90
CA TYR A 511 25.10 -16.15 -19.77
C TYR A 511 26.53 -15.91 -20.26
N ILE A 512 27.08 -14.75 -19.92
CA ILE A 512 28.46 -14.36 -20.19
C ILE A 512 29.16 -14.20 -18.85
N TRP A 513 30.01 -15.15 -18.51
CA TRP A 513 30.81 -15.09 -17.30
C TRP A 513 32.11 -14.34 -17.54
N THR A 514 32.56 -13.60 -16.53
CA THR A 514 33.87 -12.97 -16.49
C THR A 514 34.64 -13.47 -15.27
N VAL A 515 35.93 -13.74 -15.45
CA VAL A 515 36.84 -14.21 -14.40
C VAL A 515 38.11 -13.36 -14.47
N GLY A 516 38.45 -12.65 -13.39
CA GLY A 516 39.54 -11.69 -13.38
C GLY A 516 39.35 -10.55 -14.39
N GLY A 517 38.09 -10.15 -14.64
CA GLY A 517 37.73 -9.12 -15.62
C GLY A 517 37.76 -9.58 -17.09
N GLN A 518 38.13 -10.84 -17.36
CA GLN A 518 38.16 -11.38 -18.72
C GLN A 518 36.92 -12.24 -18.99
N PRO A 519 36.20 -12.06 -20.11
CA PRO A 519 35.10 -12.94 -20.48
C PRO A 519 35.63 -14.35 -20.76
N ILE A 520 34.87 -15.37 -20.33
CA ILE A 520 35.20 -16.77 -20.60
C ILE A 520 34.22 -17.35 -21.63
N GLU A 521 34.78 -17.93 -22.70
CA GLU A 521 34.01 -18.59 -23.76
C GLU A 521 34.34 -20.09 -23.79
N GLY A 522 33.31 -20.94 -23.84
CA GLY A 522 33.45 -22.39 -23.96
C GLY A 522 34.25 -23.05 -22.83
N ALA A 523 34.82 -24.22 -23.13
CA ALA A 523 35.75 -24.94 -22.25
C ALA A 523 37.18 -24.81 -22.80
N SER A 524 38.10 -24.18 -22.05
CA SER A 524 39.51 -24.04 -22.46
C SER A 524 40.43 -23.60 -21.29
N PRO A 525 41.77 -23.75 -21.40
CA PRO A 525 42.40 -24.78 -20.59
C PRO A 525 43.03 -24.22 -19.32
N TYR A 526 43.52 -22.98 -19.27
CA TYR A 526 44.16 -22.45 -18.06
C TYR A 526 44.14 -20.92 -18.07
N LEU A 527 43.63 -20.29 -17.00
CA LEU A 527 43.87 -18.89 -16.71
C LEU A 527 44.99 -18.82 -15.68
N GLY A 528 46.16 -18.32 -16.09
CA GLY A 528 47.24 -18.01 -15.15
C GLY A 528 46.79 -16.86 -14.25
N VAL A 529 46.58 -17.13 -12.97
CA VAL A 529 46.22 -16.09 -11.98
C VAL A 529 47.49 -15.42 -11.47
N ASN A 530 48.56 -16.20 -11.33
CA ASN A 530 49.93 -15.74 -11.04
C ASN A 530 50.93 -16.82 -11.50
N THR A 531 52.22 -16.62 -11.22
CA THR A 531 53.32 -17.54 -11.57
C THR A 531 53.17 -18.96 -11.00
N ASP A 532 52.33 -19.12 -9.97
CA ASP A 532 52.25 -20.32 -9.13
C ASP A 532 50.83 -20.93 -9.07
N SER A 533 49.86 -20.34 -9.77
CA SER A 533 48.43 -20.66 -9.70
C SER A 533 47.77 -20.53 -11.06
N ALA A 534 47.04 -21.56 -11.48
CA ALA A 534 46.14 -21.48 -12.63
C ALA A 534 44.76 -22.06 -12.31
N LEU A 535 43.76 -21.49 -12.98
CA LEU A 535 42.37 -21.91 -12.93
C LEU A 535 41.98 -22.61 -14.23
N MET A 536 41.23 -23.71 -14.12
CA MET A 536 40.38 -24.21 -15.20
C MET A 536 38.96 -23.81 -14.91
N TRP A 537 38.19 -23.64 -15.97
CA TRP A 537 36.74 -23.52 -15.86
C TRP A 537 36.02 -24.46 -16.80
N THR A 538 34.80 -24.78 -16.42
CA THR A 538 33.81 -25.37 -17.32
C THR A 538 32.46 -24.69 -17.07
N LEU A 539 31.66 -24.58 -18.12
CA LEU A 539 30.27 -24.15 -18.04
C LEU A 539 29.38 -25.39 -18.16
N ASP A 540 28.21 -25.37 -17.52
CA ASP A 540 27.18 -26.37 -17.80
C ASP A 540 26.53 -26.15 -19.17
N ALA A 541 25.67 -27.08 -19.59
CA ALA A 541 25.05 -27.03 -20.92
C ALA A 541 24.21 -25.77 -21.18
N GLY A 542 23.69 -25.14 -20.12
CA GLY A 542 22.94 -23.89 -20.19
C GLY A 542 23.76 -22.63 -19.95
N GLY A 543 25.06 -22.74 -19.64
CA GLY A 543 25.92 -21.61 -19.26
C GLY A 543 25.59 -20.97 -17.90
N GLN A 544 24.55 -21.43 -17.21
CA GLN A 544 24.07 -20.88 -15.94
C GLN A 544 25.03 -21.17 -14.77
N VAL A 545 25.77 -22.27 -14.85
CA VAL A 545 26.68 -22.70 -13.78
C VAL A 545 28.13 -22.70 -14.27
N LEU A 546 28.93 -21.84 -13.65
CA LEU A 546 30.38 -21.81 -13.79
C LEU A 546 31.03 -22.70 -12.74
N LYS A 547 31.81 -23.69 -13.18
CA LYS A 547 32.71 -24.45 -12.31
C LYS A 547 34.12 -23.91 -12.49
N LEU A 548 34.76 -23.49 -11.41
CA LEU A 548 36.15 -23.03 -11.39
C LEU A 548 36.97 -23.98 -10.53
N MET A 549 38.13 -24.41 -11.04
CA MET A 549 39.01 -25.37 -10.37
C MET A 549 40.45 -24.87 -10.36
N ASN A 550 41.14 -24.94 -9.23
CA ASN A 550 42.58 -24.66 -9.17
C ASN A 550 43.40 -25.92 -9.50
N ILE A 551 44.37 -25.80 -10.42
CA ILE A 551 45.22 -26.93 -10.87
C ILE A 551 46.62 -26.88 -10.29
N TYR A 552 47.14 -25.68 -10.00
CA TYR A 552 48.46 -25.52 -9.41
C TYR A 552 48.36 -25.26 -7.91
N ARG A 553 49.21 -25.97 -7.15
CA ARG A 553 49.04 -26.19 -5.71
C ARG A 553 49.96 -25.34 -4.82
N ARG A 554 50.48 -24.22 -5.33
CA ARG A 554 51.63 -23.55 -4.70
C ARG A 554 51.29 -22.30 -3.90
N ALA A 555 50.17 -21.64 -4.17
CA ALA A 555 49.73 -20.47 -3.40
C ALA A 555 48.20 -20.38 -3.31
N SER A 556 47.71 -19.86 -2.18
CA SER A 556 46.31 -19.43 -2.04
C SER A 556 46.09 -18.12 -2.79
N PHE A 557 44.95 -17.97 -3.46
CA PHE A 557 44.64 -16.78 -4.26
C PHE A 557 43.14 -16.50 -4.27
N ALA A 558 42.76 -15.33 -4.77
CA ALA A 558 41.36 -14.96 -4.99
C ALA A 558 41.17 -14.48 -6.43
N VAL A 559 39.98 -14.70 -6.98
CA VAL A 559 39.62 -14.25 -8.32
C VAL A 559 38.26 -13.58 -8.31
N GLU A 560 38.16 -12.47 -9.01
CA GLU A 560 36.90 -11.76 -9.22
C GLU A 560 36.07 -12.49 -10.27
N VAL A 561 34.79 -12.68 -10.00
CA VAL A 561 33.85 -13.35 -10.90
C VAL A 561 32.59 -12.50 -11.01
N SER A 562 32.12 -12.26 -12.23
CA SER A 562 30.78 -11.68 -12.45
C SER A 562 30.09 -12.40 -13.60
N CYS A 563 28.76 -12.34 -13.62
CA CYS A 563 27.95 -12.91 -14.68
C CYS A 563 27.07 -11.82 -15.27
N ARG A 564 27.06 -11.73 -16.59
CA ARG A 564 26.07 -10.94 -17.33
C ARG A 564 25.09 -11.90 -17.98
N ALA A 565 23.80 -11.67 -17.81
CA ALA A 565 22.77 -12.37 -18.57
C ALA A 565 22.21 -11.41 -19.63
N VAL A 566 22.03 -11.93 -20.83
CA VAL A 566 21.31 -11.25 -21.92
C VAL A 566 20.11 -12.11 -22.25
N ASP A 567 18.94 -11.48 -22.22
CA ASP A 567 17.67 -12.15 -22.51
C ASP A 567 17.39 -12.16 -24.03
N VAL A 568 16.32 -12.85 -24.45
CA VAL A 568 15.96 -12.95 -25.88
C VAL A 568 15.64 -11.59 -26.54
N ASN A 569 15.38 -10.57 -25.74
CA ASN A 569 15.05 -9.22 -26.19
C ASN A 569 16.28 -8.30 -26.21
N GLY A 570 17.45 -8.80 -25.84
CA GLY A 570 18.67 -8.00 -25.71
C GLY A 570 18.72 -7.17 -24.44
N ILE A 571 17.82 -7.40 -23.47
CA ILE A 571 17.91 -6.78 -22.14
C ILE A 571 19.09 -7.43 -21.41
N GLU A 572 20.01 -6.61 -20.91
CA GLU A 572 21.18 -7.08 -20.18
C GLU A 572 21.04 -6.73 -18.69
N ALA A 573 21.47 -7.66 -17.85
CA ALA A 573 21.73 -7.37 -16.45
C ALA A 573 23.04 -8.05 -16.02
N GLN A 574 23.75 -7.41 -15.10
CA GLN A 574 25.04 -7.86 -14.62
C GLN A 574 24.98 -8.09 -13.11
N SER A 575 25.51 -9.23 -12.67
CA SER A 575 25.67 -9.48 -11.26
C SER A 575 26.75 -8.60 -10.66
N PRO A 576 26.64 -8.23 -9.38
CA PRO A 576 27.78 -7.72 -8.64
C PRO A 576 28.98 -8.66 -8.76
N THR A 577 30.19 -8.10 -8.84
CA THR A 577 31.42 -8.89 -8.82
C THR A 577 31.57 -9.58 -7.46
N ILE A 578 31.72 -10.90 -7.48
CA ILE A 578 31.99 -11.71 -6.29
C ILE A 578 33.46 -12.11 -6.26
N LEU A 579 34.06 -12.12 -5.07
CA LEU A 579 35.43 -12.57 -4.87
C LEU A 579 35.46 -14.05 -4.47
N VAL A 580 36.06 -14.90 -5.30
CA VAL A 580 36.14 -16.35 -5.10
C VAL A 580 37.53 -16.71 -4.61
N GLN A 581 37.63 -17.16 -3.37
CA GLN A 581 38.89 -17.48 -2.72
C GLN A 581 39.21 -18.97 -2.76
N TYR A 582 40.46 -19.29 -3.12
CA TYR A 582 41.03 -20.63 -3.07
C TYR A 582 42.08 -20.70 -1.98
N GLN A 583 41.80 -21.50 -0.96
CA GLN A 583 42.81 -21.88 0.03
C GLN A 583 43.50 -23.14 -0.46
N VAL A 584 44.61 -22.97 -1.14
CA VAL A 584 45.33 -24.05 -1.86
C VAL A 584 46.39 -24.68 -0.98
N VAL A 585 47.00 -23.89 -0.10
CA VAL A 585 48.06 -24.34 0.80
C VAL A 585 47.64 -24.02 2.23
N SER A 586 47.65 -25.03 3.09
CA SER A 586 47.57 -24.87 4.55
C SER A 586 48.74 -25.57 5.22
N ARG A 587 49.18 -25.03 6.35
CA ARG A 587 50.21 -25.65 7.17
C ARG A 587 49.59 -26.17 8.43
N GLU A 588 49.82 -27.44 8.73
CA GLU A 588 49.45 -28.05 10.00
C GLU A 588 50.72 -28.22 10.83
N TYR A 589 50.85 -27.43 11.89
CA TYR A 589 51.95 -27.54 12.83
C TYR A 589 51.66 -28.60 13.87
N GLY A 590 52.72 -29.28 14.35
CA GLY A 590 52.61 -30.20 15.47
C GLY A 590 52.09 -29.53 16.75
N PRO A 591 51.56 -30.32 17.71
CA PRO A 591 50.92 -29.79 18.92
C PRO A 591 51.86 -28.92 19.79
N GLU A 592 53.17 -29.15 19.72
CA GLU A 592 54.20 -28.38 20.42
C GLU A 592 54.21 -26.90 19.99
N TYR A 593 53.96 -26.63 18.70
CA TYR A 593 53.88 -25.27 18.19
C TYR A 593 52.69 -24.54 18.78
N THR A 594 51.50 -25.15 18.75
CA THR A 594 50.27 -24.54 19.27
C THR A 594 50.36 -24.29 20.78
N GLN A 595 50.95 -25.22 21.54
CA GLN A 595 51.17 -25.05 22.98
C GLN A 595 52.13 -23.90 23.28
N ARG A 596 53.23 -23.78 22.55
CA ARG A 596 54.19 -22.68 22.72
C ARG A 596 53.63 -21.34 22.23
N LEU A 597 52.88 -21.33 21.14
CA LEU A 597 52.19 -20.14 20.64
C LEU A 597 51.21 -19.62 21.70
N ARG A 598 50.41 -20.52 22.27
CA ARG A 598 49.51 -20.17 23.37
C ARG A 598 50.26 -19.65 24.59
N ALA A 599 51.34 -20.30 25.02
CA ALA A 599 52.13 -19.86 26.16
C ALA A 599 52.79 -18.49 25.91
N CYS A 600 53.35 -18.27 24.71
CA CYS A 600 53.91 -16.98 24.32
C CYS A 600 52.83 -15.89 24.32
N LEU A 601 51.68 -16.13 23.69
CA LEU A 601 50.61 -15.15 23.61
C LEU A 601 50.00 -14.84 24.99
N GLN A 602 49.91 -15.83 25.88
CA GLN A 602 49.50 -15.62 27.28
C GLN A 602 50.52 -14.81 28.09
N GLY A 603 51.82 -15.03 27.86
CA GLY A 603 52.89 -14.21 28.44
C GLY A 603 52.79 -12.75 27.99
N LEU A 604 52.65 -12.52 26.68
CA LEU A 604 52.46 -11.20 26.09
C LEU A 604 51.22 -10.48 26.65
N LEU A 605 50.08 -11.19 26.79
CA LEU A 605 48.87 -10.63 27.38
C LEU A 605 49.05 -10.22 28.85
N LYS A 606 49.86 -10.98 29.61
CA LYS A 606 50.20 -10.66 31.00
C LYS A 606 51.10 -9.43 31.08
N ASP A 607 52.01 -9.28 30.14
CA ASP A 607 52.96 -8.16 30.07
C ASP A 607 52.29 -6.87 29.56
N LEU A 608 51.34 -6.97 28.63
CA LEU A 608 50.49 -5.84 28.17
C LEU A 608 49.65 -5.22 29.30
N GLY A 609 49.36 -5.98 30.37
CA GLY A 609 48.74 -5.44 31.59
C GLY A 609 49.69 -4.63 32.48
N ARG A 610 50.98 -4.54 32.15
CA ARG A 610 52.03 -3.87 32.95
C ARG A 610 52.70 -2.68 32.23
N GLY A 611 52.29 -2.35 31.01
CA GLY A 611 52.87 -1.27 30.20
C GLY A 611 53.18 -1.70 28.76
N PRO A 612 53.73 -0.82 27.92
CA PRO A 612 54.06 -1.14 26.52
C PRO A 612 55.12 -2.24 26.44
N VAL A 613 54.84 -3.28 25.65
CA VAL A 613 55.79 -4.36 25.38
C VAL A 613 56.62 -4.01 24.15
N GLU A 614 57.92 -3.78 24.32
CA GLU A 614 58.86 -3.61 23.21
C GLU A 614 59.42 -4.99 22.81
N GLY A 615 58.96 -5.51 21.67
CA GLY A 615 59.51 -6.70 21.05
C GLY A 615 58.75 -7.08 19.77
N PRO A 616 59.41 -7.68 18.76
CA PRO A 616 58.73 -8.16 17.57
C PRO A 616 57.81 -9.32 17.95
N LEU A 617 56.49 -9.11 17.81
CA LEU A 617 55.50 -10.15 18.00
C LEU A 617 55.64 -11.23 16.92
N PRO A 618 55.42 -12.51 17.25
CA PRO A 618 55.44 -13.57 16.25
C PRO A 618 54.31 -13.32 15.25
N ARG A 619 54.66 -13.12 13.97
CA ARG A 619 53.67 -13.26 12.90
C ARG A 619 53.34 -14.75 12.78
N PRO A 620 52.06 -15.12 12.75
CA PRO A 620 51.70 -16.49 12.43
C PRO A 620 52.18 -16.78 11.01
N PRO A 621 52.79 -17.94 10.76
CA PRO A 621 53.06 -18.37 9.41
C PRO A 621 51.73 -18.46 8.64
N ALA A 622 51.75 -18.05 7.38
CA ALA A 622 50.55 -18.04 6.55
C ALA A 622 49.95 -19.45 6.45
N GLY A 623 48.67 -19.61 6.83
CA GLY A 623 47.90 -20.84 6.62
C GLY A 623 47.71 -21.75 7.83
N ASP A 624 48.18 -21.40 9.04
CA ASP A 624 47.82 -22.11 10.28
C ASP A 624 46.45 -21.65 10.81
N ARG A 625 45.43 -22.51 10.68
CA ARG A 625 44.05 -22.21 11.10
C ARG A 625 43.88 -22.16 12.63
N THR A 626 44.70 -22.92 13.36
CA THR A 626 44.57 -23.08 14.81
C THR A 626 45.18 -21.88 15.52
N GLY A 627 46.38 -21.46 15.09
CA GLY A 627 47.02 -20.24 15.56
C GLY A 627 46.20 -18.97 15.26
N LEU A 628 45.56 -18.90 14.09
CA LEU A 628 44.69 -17.77 13.71
C LEU A 628 43.46 -17.63 14.62
N ARG A 629 42.84 -18.75 15.01
CA ARG A 629 41.69 -18.74 15.93
C ARG A 629 42.11 -18.28 17.32
N ASP A 630 43.20 -18.83 17.87
CA ASP A 630 43.74 -18.43 19.17
C ASP A 630 44.14 -16.93 19.17
N LEU A 631 44.60 -16.38 18.04
CA LEU A 631 44.89 -14.95 17.89
C LEU A 631 43.65 -14.05 17.80
N VAL A 632 42.59 -14.50 17.15
CA VAL A 632 41.31 -13.76 17.10
C VAL A 632 40.67 -13.72 18.48
N ASP A 633 40.69 -14.82 19.22
CA ASP A 633 40.17 -14.86 20.60
C ASP A 633 40.98 -13.94 21.51
N ILE A 634 42.29 -13.83 21.29
CA ILE A 634 43.18 -12.91 22.02
C ILE A 634 42.96 -11.45 21.64
N TYR A 635 42.75 -11.15 20.35
CA TYR A 635 42.37 -9.82 19.89
C TYR A 635 41.05 -9.37 20.52
N LEU A 636 40.03 -10.24 20.51
CA LEU A 636 38.74 -9.97 21.13
C LEU A 636 38.88 -9.75 22.64
N ALA A 637 39.72 -10.53 23.32
CA ALA A 637 40.00 -10.37 24.75
C ALA A 637 40.76 -9.07 25.09
N ALA A 638 41.71 -8.65 24.24
CA ALA A 638 42.44 -7.39 24.41
C ALA A 638 41.56 -6.17 24.10
N HIS A 639 40.74 -6.25 23.04
CA HIS A 639 39.78 -5.22 22.65
C HIS A 639 38.69 -5.04 23.72
N ALA A 640 38.15 -6.12 24.27
CA ALA A 640 37.20 -6.09 25.38
C ALA A 640 37.76 -5.44 26.67
N ARG A 641 39.10 -5.31 26.77
CA ARG A 641 39.80 -4.63 27.87
C ARG A 641 40.26 -3.21 27.52
N GLY A 642 39.85 -2.67 26.38
CA GLY A 642 40.17 -1.31 25.95
C GLY A 642 41.61 -1.11 25.50
N ILE A 643 42.34 -2.19 25.22
CA ILE A 643 43.75 -2.13 24.79
C ILE A 643 43.78 -2.04 23.26
N GLY A 644 44.24 -0.90 22.72
CA GLY A 644 44.39 -0.69 21.28
C GLY A 644 45.60 -1.45 20.72
N VAL A 645 45.38 -2.32 19.73
CA VAL A 645 46.44 -3.18 19.16
C VAL A 645 46.59 -2.88 17.66
N SER A 646 47.37 -1.85 17.32
CA SER A 646 47.45 -1.28 15.96
C SER A 646 48.04 -2.22 14.89
N TRP A 647 48.87 -3.20 15.25
CA TRP A 647 49.41 -4.15 14.25
C TRP A 647 48.40 -5.26 13.88
N LEU A 648 47.48 -5.58 14.80
CA LEU A 648 46.45 -6.60 14.61
C LEU A 648 45.32 -6.10 13.71
N GLU A 649 45.12 -4.78 13.58
CA GLU A 649 44.24 -4.18 12.58
C GLU A 649 44.69 -4.45 11.13
N ASN A 650 46.00 -4.56 10.88
CA ASN A 650 46.53 -4.92 9.55
C ASN A 650 46.43 -6.44 9.28
N ALA A 651 46.64 -7.28 10.30
CA ALA A 651 46.45 -8.73 10.19
C ALA A 651 44.96 -9.11 10.09
N THR A 652 44.08 -8.40 10.79
CA THR A 652 42.62 -8.56 10.69
C THR A 652 42.05 -7.90 9.44
N ARG A 653 42.63 -6.85 8.84
CA ARG A 653 42.23 -6.41 7.48
C ARG A 653 42.57 -7.45 6.40
N ALA A 654 43.70 -8.15 6.53
CA ALA A 654 44.04 -9.29 5.67
C ALA A 654 43.15 -10.53 5.95
N SER A 655 42.60 -10.66 7.16
CA SER A 655 41.76 -11.79 7.60
C SER A 655 40.25 -11.51 7.62
N ALA A 656 39.81 -10.25 7.51
CA ALA A 656 38.40 -9.85 7.38
C ALA A 656 37.81 -10.33 6.05
N VAL A 657 38.71 -10.64 5.12
CA VAL A 657 38.48 -11.37 3.86
C VAL A 657 38.06 -12.83 4.11
N PHE A 658 38.37 -13.41 5.29
CA PHE A 658 37.99 -14.78 5.70
C PHE A 658 36.78 -14.87 6.65
N ALA A 659 36.47 -13.81 7.43
CA ALA A 659 35.42 -13.85 8.46
C ALA A 659 33.99 -13.59 7.94
N THR A 660 33.81 -13.24 6.66
CA THR A 660 32.50 -12.86 6.07
C THR A 660 31.53 -14.04 5.83
N ARG A 661 31.79 -15.23 6.39
CA ARG A 661 30.89 -16.41 6.27
C ARG A 661 30.36 -16.99 7.58
N SER A 662 30.68 -16.46 8.75
CA SER A 662 29.97 -16.83 9.99
C SER A 662 28.94 -15.76 10.37
N ARG A 663 27.66 -16.15 10.38
CA ARG A 663 26.56 -15.32 10.91
C ARG A 663 26.83 -15.00 12.38
N PHE A 664 27.39 -13.82 12.67
CA PHE A 664 27.31 -13.21 13.99
C PHE A 664 26.02 -12.38 14.06
N ARG A 665 25.03 -12.86 14.83
CA ARG A 665 23.93 -12.01 15.29
C ARG A 665 24.52 -10.99 16.26
N ALA A 666 24.51 -9.71 15.88
CA ALA A 666 24.72 -8.63 16.81
C ALA A 666 23.67 -8.69 17.93
N ARG A 667 24.11 -8.66 19.19
CA ARG A 667 23.24 -8.30 20.32
C ARG A 667 23.13 -6.77 20.37
N PRO A 668 21.96 -6.19 20.72
CA PRO A 668 21.72 -4.75 20.54
C PRO A 668 22.34 -3.85 21.61
N ASP A 669 22.97 -4.39 22.66
CA ASP A 669 23.30 -3.60 23.84
C ASP A 669 24.82 -3.42 24.01
N LEU A 670 25.42 -2.50 23.26
CA LEU A 670 26.69 -1.84 23.61
C LEU A 670 26.76 -0.45 22.93
N PRO A 671 27.05 0.64 23.65
CA PRO A 671 27.15 1.99 23.09
C PRO A 671 28.47 2.19 22.31
N ARG A 672 28.41 3.13 21.36
CA ARG A 672 29.35 3.38 20.24
C ARG A 672 30.83 3.44 20.61
#